data_AF-A0AAV8V0A0-F1
#
_entry.id   AF-A0AAV8V0A0-F1
#
_cell.length_a   1.000
_cell.length_b   1.000
_cell.length_c   1.000
_cell.angle_alpha   90.00
_cell.angle_beta   90.00
_cell.angle_gamma   90.00
#
_symmetry.space_group_name_H-M   'P 1'
#
loop_
_entity.id
_entity.type
_entity.pdbx_description
1 polymer ?
#
loop_
_entity_poly.entity_id
_entity_poly.type
_entity_poly.pdbx_seq_one_letter_code
_entity_poly.pdbx_strand_id
1 'polypeptide(L)'
;MRIMIKGGVWKNSEDEILKAAVMKYGKNQWARISSLLVRKSAKQCKARWYEWLDPSIKKTEWTREEEEKLLHLAKIMPTQWRTIAPIVGRTAAQCLEHYEKLLDQAQKAEEDGQAGDAAAGELTGADDPRKLRPGEIDPQPESKPARPDPIDMDEDEKEMLSEARARLANTRGKKAKRKAREKQLEEAKRLAHLQKRRELLAAGIKVRTFRKSRKDMDYTREIPFEKRPAAGFFDTTEEDLRAQKERLNASQVGKLLEKYEGKRRDDQEALERKRDEKRRKIFEEKNLPQAIATQEKKNELPFLRSKLQLPAPQVSDAELEAVTKGGNASRVAAITASGGSSVTKGLVADYTPSVASRTPIARTDTATLSWEQVKNRELANLRAYHASSSALAGGQNTPVVESDFSGITPKRQVSSTPNPLVTKTPSTVAGASPSPSVGTSAMTPRSMSARDGFSINASAEMDAAEKAKFSLLKRDVLRGLDALPKPVNEYKVVVDEGTVAADEEEADADDAMVEDALDTEEKARRAAAEKVADLRERYLSTSAKKELPRPGKESVAGFLARTDARLANSSRPLQAQGLVENEVLSMLIRDDAVLTALEKGSSDSDRVQFAAGVLATGAEDDVNKINRAKKLVKKDLGDLVKTTNVDAAVVISELEKSTLVKLDSNKNAEAISKDQLEDFVEILSSRLQDTKSRVKRMDQHLDKREKKTETLYRGYVKRWEKLSGELSEAFDELGEVREKLHCFEKLRENEDKAAPQRLADAKALFAGESEREAELQARYKGLVDA
;
A
#
# COMPACT_ATOMS: atom_id res chain seq x y z
N MET A 1 30.31 -21.97 -8.76
CA MET A 1 29.48 -20.96 -9.48
C MET A 1 28.15 -21.60 -9.83
N ARG A 2 26.98 -21.07 -9.43
CA ARG A 2 25.68 -21.73 -9.74
C ARG A 2 25.40 -21.65 -11.25
N ILE A 3 25.31 -22.80 -11.92
CA ILE A 3 24.97 -22.90 -13.35
C ILE A 3 23.45 -22.71 -13.48
N MET A 4 23.03 -21.47 -13.75
CA MET A 4 21.63 -21.16 -14.04
C MET A 4 21.26 -21.66 -15.44
N ILE A 5 20.53 -22.78 -15.51
CA ILE A 5 19.86 -23.24 -16.73
C ILE A 5 18.74 -22.23 -17.06
N LYS A 6 18.81 -21.61 -18.25
CA LYS A 6 17.92 -20.50 -18.65
C LYS A 6 17.00 -20.89 -19.80
N GLY A 7 15.72 -20.57 -19.67
CA GLY A 7 14.69 -20.87 -20.67
C GLY A 7 13.52 -21.64 -20.06
N GLY A 8 13.06 -22.66 -20.80
CA GLY A 8 11.77 -23.31 -20.56
C GLY A 8 10.60 -22.41 -20.96
N VAL A 9 9.39 -22.98 -20.82
CA VAL A 9 8.11 -22.31 -21.13
C VAL A 9 7.95 -20.99 -20.36
N TRP A 10 7.20 -20.06 -20.96
CA TRP A 10 6.82 -18.79 -20.33
C TRP A 10 5.57 -18.96 -19.46
N LYS A 11 5.62 -18.50 -18.21
CA LYS A 11 4.46 -18.37 -17.31
C LYS A 11 3.81 -16.98 -17.45
N ASN A 12 2.53 -16.85 -17.15
CA ASN A 12 1.80 -15.58 -17.25
C ASN A 12 2.39 -14.49 -16.31
N SER A 13 2.77 -14.87 -15.09
CA SER A 13 3.52 -14.04 -14.15
C SER A 13 4.86 -13.51 -14.70
N GLU A 14 5.61 -14.30 -15.49
CA GLU A 14 6.83 -13.84 -16.17
C GLU A 14 6.51 -12.80 -17.25
N ASP A 15 5.46 -13.03 -18.05
CA ASP A 15 5.00 -12.11 -19.10
C ASP A 15 4.50 -10.77 -18.53
N GLU A 16 3.79 -10.77 -17.39
CA GLU A 16 3.35 -9.53 -16.71
C GLU A 16 4.52 -8.75 -16.10
N ILE A 17 5.50 -9.44 -15.50
CA ILE A 17 6.74 -8.80 -15.05
C ILE A 17 7.50 -8.22 -16.25
N LEU A 18 7.55 -8.92 -17.38
CA LEU A 18 8.18 -8.45 -18.62
C LEU A 18 7.50 -7.21 -19.18
N LYS A 19 6.16 -7.16 -19.23
CA LYS A 19 5.38 -5.95 -19.58
C LYS A 19 5.73 -4.78 -18.67
N ALA A 20 5.62 -4.94 -17.36
CA ALA A 20 5.88 -3.88 -16.39
C ALA A 20 7.35 -3.41 -16.40
N ALA A 21 8.30 -4.31 -16.66
CA ALA A 21 9.71 -3.99 -16.82
C ALA A 21 10.00 -3.22 -18.11
N VAL A 22 9.34 -3.55 -19.23
CA VAL A 22 9.43 -2.78 -20.49
C VAL A 22 8.79 -1.39 -20.32
N MET A 23 7.67 -1.26 -19.60
CA MET A 23 7.07 0.04 -19.27
C MET A 23 8.02 0.94 -18.46
N LYS A 24 8.85 0.38 -17.56
CA LYS A 24 9.81 1.16 -16.75
C LYS A 24 11.17 1.40 -17.42
N TYR A 25 11.67 0.45 -18.22
CA TYR A 25 13.06 0.47 -18.73
C TYR A 25 13.18 0.62 -20.25
N GLY A 26 12.07 0.52 -20.99
CA GLY A 26 12.01 0.64 -22.45
C GLY A 26 12.58 -0.56 -23.21
N LYS A 27 12.25 -0.65 -24.51
CA LYS A 27 12.60 -1.74 -25.44
C LYS A 27 14.12 -1.88 -25.76
N ASN A 28 15.00 -1.22 -25.00
CA ASN A 28 16.45 -1.21 -25.20
C ASN A 28 17.26 -1.81 -24.04
N GLN A 29 16.72 -1.87 -22.81
CA GLN A 29 17.49 -2.28 -21.61
C GLN A 29 17.31 -3.76 -21.24
N TRP A 30 17.35 -4.67 -22.22
CA TRP A 30 17.02 -6.10 -22.06
C TRP A 30 17.79 -6.83 -20.95
N ALA A 31 19.08 -6.53 -20.75
CA ALA A 31 19.87 -7.12 -19.66
C ALA A 31 19.35 -6.73 -18.26
N ARG A 32 18.82 -5.50 -18.13
CA ARG A 32 18.20 -5.00 -16.90
C ARG A 32 16.81 -5.61 -16.69
N ILE A 33 16.05 -5.80 -17.77
CA ILE A 33 14.75 -6.48 -17.77
C ILE A 33 14.92 -7.94 -17.32
N SER A 34 15.83 -8.70 -17.94
CA SER A 34 16.11 -10.09 -17.54
C SER A 34 16.62 -10.23 -16.10
N SER A 35 17.22 -9.18 -15.52
CA SER A 35 17.63 -9.20 -14.12
C SER A 35 16.47 -9.26 -13.11
N LEU A 36 15.21 -9.10 -13.56
CA LEU A 36 13.98 -9.29 -12.77
C LEU A 36 13.33 -10.68 -13.00
N LEU A 37 13.86 -11.49 -13.91
CA LEU A 37 13.27 -12.78 -14.34
C LEU A 37 14.32 -13.89 -14.20
N VAL A 38 14.34 -14.54 -13.03
CA VAL A 38 15.43 -15.42 -12.57
C VAL A 38 15.86 -16.45 -13.62
N ARG A 39 14.89 -17.06 -14.33
CA ARG A 39 15.12 -18.17 -15.26
C ARG A 39 15.17 -17.77 -16.74
N LYS A 40 15.01 -16.49 -17.09
CA LYS A 40 14.93 -16.02 -18.50
C LYS A 40 16.08 -15.05 -18.85
N SER A 41 16.75 -15.29 -19.97
CA SER A 41 17.88 -14.45 -20.42
C SER A 41 17.43 -13.17 -21.15
N ALA A 42 18.32 -12.20 -21.29
CA ALA A 42 18.08 -10.96 -22.05
C ALA A 42 17.68 -11.21 -23.51
N LYS A 43 18.20 -12.28 -24.14
CA LYS A 43 17.83 -12.68 -25.51
C LYS A 43 16.40 -13.20 -25.55
N GLN A 44 16.05 -14.09 -24.63
CA GLN A 44 14.71 -14.68 -24.50
C GLN A 44 13.66 -13.60 -24.17
N CYS A 45 13.95 -12.68 -23.23
CA CYS A 45 13.07 -11.54 -22.93
C CYS A 45 12.84 -10.64 -24.15
N LYS A 46 13.87 -10.43 -25.00
CA LYS A 46 13.74 -9.65 -26.24
C LYS A 46 12.88 -10.39 -27.26
N ALA A 47 13.18 -11.67 -27.53
CA ALA A 47 12.42 -12.48 -28.48
C ALA A 47 10.94 -12.59 -28.06
N ARG A 48 10.67 -12.96 -26.80
CA ARG A 48 9.31 -12.98 -26.21
C ARG A 48 8.56 -11.66 -26.41
N TRP A 49 9.24 -10.53 -26.28
CA TRP A 49 8.63 -9.23 -26.55
C TRP A 49 8.22 -9.08 -28.03
N TYR A 50 9.16 -9.27 -28.96
CA TYR A 50 8.90 -9.04 -30.39
C TYR A 50 8.10 -10.16 -31.09
N GLU A 51 7.94 -11.32 -30.46
CA GLU A 51 7.23 -12.48 -31.01
C GLU A 51 5.86 -12.72 -30.35
N TRP A 52 5.65 -12.24 -29.11
CA TRP A 52 4.37 -12.44 -28.40
C TRP A 52 3.82 -11.20 -27.66
N LEU A 53 4.63 -10.31 -27.08
CA LEU A 53 4.10 -9.28 -26.16
C LEU A 53 3.94 -7.86 -26.74
N ASP A 54 4.55 -7.54 -27.88
CA ASP A 54 4.38 -6.22 -28.50
C ASP A 54 2.93 -6.02 -28.96
N PRO A 55 2.21 -4.96 -28.51
CA PRO A 55 0.81 -4.73 -28.89
C PRO A 55 0.56 -4.56 -30.40
N SER A 56 1.63 -4.38 -31.19
CA SER A 56 1.59 -4.34 -32.66
C SER A 56 1.31 -5.70 -33.31
N ILE A 57 1.40 -6.80 -32.57
CA ILE A 57 1.26 -8.18 -33.08
C ILE A 57 -0.22 -8.58 -33.14
N LYS A 58 -0.76 -8.80 -34.35
CA LYS A 58 -2.12 -9.35 -34.52
C LYS A 58 -2.18 -10.80 -34.02
N LYS A 59 -3.08 -11.05 -33.07
CA LYS A 59 -3.42 -12.40 -32.54
C LYS A 59 -4.87 -12.82 -32.83
N THR A 60 -5.56 -12.07 -33.68
CA THR A 60 -6.84 -12.47 -34.27
C THR A 60 -6.64 -13.64 -35.23
N GLU A 61 -7.74 -14.29 -35.60
CA GLU A 61 -7.77 -15.26 -36.71
C GLU A 61 -7.22 -14.66 -38.01
N TRP A 62 -6.85 -15.53 -38.95
CA TRP A 62 -6.35 -15.12 -40.26
C TRP A 62 -7.53 -14.70 -41.16
N THR A 63 -7.36 -13.59 -41.87
CA THR A 63 -8.30 -13.17 -42.90
C THR A 63 -7.83 -13.69 -44.25
N ARG A 64 -8.76 -14.08 -45.13
CA ARG A 64 -8.46 -14.57 -46.49
C ARG A 64 -7.48 -13.69 -47.29
N GLU A 65 -7.56 -12.36 -47.16
CA GLU A 65 -6.61 -11.41 -47.78
C GLU A 65 -5.17 -11.50 -47.24
N GLU A 66 -4.98 -11.95 -46.00
CA GLU A 66 -3.66 -12.21 -45.41
C GLU A 66 -3.15 -13.59 -45.86
N GLU A 67 -4.02 -14.57 -46.08
CA GLU A 67 -3.69 -15.93 -46.53
C GLU A 67 -3.30 -15.98 -48.01
N GLU A 68 -4.10 -15.38 -48.90
CA GLU A 68 -3.79 -15.28 -50.34
C GLU A 68 -2.47 -14.51 -50.55
N LYS A 69 -2.22 -13.48 -49.74
CA LYS A 69 -0.97 -12.71 -49.71
C LYS A 69 0.20 -13.52 -49.14
N LEU A 70 -0.01 -14.31 -48.08
CA LEU A 70 1.00 -15.21 -47.51
C LEU A 70 1.45 -16.25 -48.53
N LEU A 71 0.51 -16.93 -49.19
CA LEU A 71 0.79 -17.93 -50.23
C LEU A 71 1.51 -17.32 -51.44
N HIS A 72 1.06 -16.16 -51.91
CA HIS A 72 1.71 -15.43 -53.00
C HIS A 72 3.16 -15.04 -52.66
N LEU A 73 3.40 -14.48 -51.47
CA LEU A 73 4.73 -14.07 -51.03
C LEU A 73 5.65 -15.26 -50.73
N ALA A 74 5.13 -16.36 -50.18
CA ALA A 74 5.89 -17.59 -49.97
C ALA A 74 6.33 -18.24 -51.29
N LYS A 75 5.49 -18.16 -52.34
CA LYS A 75 5.82 -18.62 -53.70
C LYS A 75 6.87 -17.74 -54.40
N ILE A 76 6.90 -16.44 -54.13
CA ILE A 76 7.88 -15.50 -54.71
C ILE A 76 9.21 -15.50 -53.92
N MET A 77 9.16 -15.65 -52.59
CA MET A 77 10.33 -15.65 -51.71
C MET A 77 10.39 -16.91 -50.84
N PRO A 78 10.76 -18.08 -51.41
CA PRO A 78 10.79 -19.35 -50.69
C PRO A 78 11.52 -19.27 -49.35
N THR A 79 10.85 -19.74 -48.29
CA THR A 79 11.32 -19.81 -46.88
C THR A 79 11.82 -18.51 -46.22
N GLN A 80 11.66 -17.34 -46.85
CA GLN A 80 12.14 -16.04 -46.31
C GLN A 80 11.15 -15.40 -45.31
N TRP A 81 10.74 -16.14 -44.28
CA TRP A 81 9.68 -15.74 -43.33
C TRP A 81 9.91 -14.40 -42.63
N ARG A 82 11.17 -14.02 -42.38
CA ARG A 82 11.52 -12.70 -41.81
C ARG A 82 11.34 -11.53 -42.77
N THR A 83 11.37 -11.77 -44.08
CA THR A 83 11.10 -10.79 -45.14
C THR A 83 9.59 -10.71 -45.41
N ILE A 84 8.90 -11.84 -45.37
CA ILE A 84 7.44 -11.94 -45.63
C ILE A 84 6.63 -11.32 -44.47
N ALA A 85 6.99 -11.63 -43.22
CA ALA A 85 6.20 -11.26 -42.04
C ALA A 85 5.87 -9.75 -41.91
N PRO A 86 6.81 -8.80 -42.11
CA PRO A 86 6.51 -7.37 -42.12
C PRO A 86 5.52 -6.93 -43.22
N ILE A 87 5.46 -7.64 -44.35
CA ILE A 87 4.59 -7.32 -45.50
C ILE A 87 3.17 -7.85 -45.25
N VAL A 88 3.04 -9.00 -44.58
CA VAL A 88 1.75 -9.58 -44.16
C VAL A 88 1.19 -8.88 -42.91
N GLY A 89 2.05 -8.36 -42.02
CA GLY A 89 1.64 -7.73 -40.77
C GLY A 89 1.42 -8.72 -39.61
N ARG A 90 2.14 -9.85 -39.65
CA ARG A 90 2.13 -10.95 -38.65
C ARG A 90 3.57 -11.23 -38.20
N THR A 91 3.81 -12.13 -37.23
CA THR A 91 5.18 -12.56 -36.89
C THR A 91 5.67 -13.68 -37.80
N ALA A 92 6.99 -13.83 -37.94
CA ALA A 92 7.58 -14.87 -38.80
C ALA A 92 7.22 -16.30 -38.38
N ALA A 93 7.02 -16.54 -37.07
CA ALA A 93 6.54 -17.81 -36.55
C ALA A 93 5.08 -18.08 -36.97
N GLN A 94 4.19 -17.11 -36.76
CA GLN A 94 2.79 -17.21 -37.19
C GLN A 94 2.67 -17.45 -38.71
N CYS A 95 3.48 -16.76 -39.52
CA CYS A 95 3.48 -16.94 -40.98
C CYS A 95 3.90 -18.34 -41.41
N LEU A 96 4.90 -18.93 -40.75
CA LEU A 96 5.36 -20.30 -41.02
C LEU A 96 4.30 -21.32 -40.59
N GLU A 97 3.85 -21.25 -39.33
CA GLU A 97 2.86 -22.18 -38.74
C GLU A 97 1.57 -22.20 -39.56
N HIS A 98 1.08 -21.04 -40.01
CA HIS A 98 -0.14 -20.96 -40.81
C HIS A 98 0.08 -21.40 -42.27
N TYR A 99 1.27 -21.17 -42.84
CA TYR A 99 1.61 -21.70 -44.18
C TYR A 99 1.71 -23.23 -44.19
N GLU A 100 2.40 -23.82 -43.20
CA GLU A 100 2.47 -25.27 -43.03
C GLU A 100 1.07 -25.87 -42.85
N LYS A 101 0.21 -25.23 -42.05
CA LYS A 101 -1.19 -25.62 -41.88
C LYS A 101 -2.01 -25.54 -43.18
N LEU A 102 -1.82 -24.51 -44.00
CA LEU A 102 -2.52 -24.38 -45.29
C LEU A 102 -2.05 -25.46 -46.30
N LEU A 103 -0.77 -25.85 -46.27
CA LEU A 103 -0.28 -26.99 -47.07
C LEU A 103 -0.84 -28.32 -46.55
N ASP A 104 -0.80 -28.57 -45.25
CA ASP A 104 -1.35 -29.77 -44.61
C ASP A 104 -2.85 -29.95 -44.91
N GLN A 105 -3.62 -28.85 -44.92
CA GLN A 105 -5.02 -28.84 -45.34
C GLN A 105 -5.21 -29.14 -46.83
N ALA A 106 -4.33 -28.65 -47.70
CA ALA A 106 -4.40 -28.94 -49.14
C ALA A 106 -4.03 -30.41 -49.45
N GLN A 107 -2.95 -30.92 -48.84
CA GLN A 107 -2.50 -32.30 -49.03
C GLN A 107 -3.56 -33.31 -48.57
N LYS A 108 -4.19 -33.08 -47.40
CA LYS A 108 -5.29 -33.92 -46.93
C LYS A 108 -6.52 -33.86 -47.85
N ALA A 109 -6.85 -32.70 -48.39
CA ALA A 109 -7.94 -32.57 -49.35
C ALA A 109 -7.65 -33.25 -50.70
N GLU A 110 -6.38 -33.33 -51.13
CA GLU A 110 -5.96 -34.11 -52.29
C GLU A 110 -5.98 -35.63 -52.00
N GLU A 111 -5.51 -36.07 -50.84
CA GLU A 111 -5.54 -37.47 -50.40
C GLU A 111 -6.98 -38.00 -50.23
N ASP A 112 -7.82 -37.29 -49.47
CA ASP A 112 -9.25 -37.59 -49.29
C ASP A 112 -10.02 -37.53 -50.62
N GLY A 113 -9.62 -36.63 -51.53
CA GLY A 113 -10.22 -36.48 -52.86
C GLY A 113 -9.84 -37.58 -53.85
N GLN A 114 -8.63 -38.15 -53.73
CA GLN A 114 -8.14 -39.22 -54.59
C GLN A 114 -8.62 -40.61 -54.14
N ALA A 115 -9.05 -40.77 -52.89
CA ALA A 115 -9.56 -42.01 -52.28
C ALA A 115 -10.98 -42.43 -52.73
N GLY A 116 -11.53 -41.82 -53.78
CA GLY A 116 -12.94 -41.97 -54.15
C GLY A 116 -13.37 -43.29 -54.82
N ASP A 117 -12.45 -44.17 -55.22
CA ASP A 117 -12.77 -45.34 -56.06
C ASP A 117 -11.96 -46.62 -55.73
N ALA A 118 -11.45 -46.75 -54.49
CA ALA A 118 -10.77 -47.97 -54.05
C ALA A 118 -10.96 -48.27 -52.54
N ALA A 119 -11.55 -49.43 -52.25
CA ALA A 119 -11.53 -50.17 -50.98
C ALA A 119 -11.46 -49.36 -49.66
N ALA A 120 -12.62 -49.11 -49.04
CA ALA A 120 -12.69 -48.61 -47.68
C ALA A 120 -12.08 -49.64 -46.69
N GLY A 121 -11.00 -49.27 -45.98
CA GLY A 121 -10.64 -49.99 -44.75
C GLY A 121 -9.18 -50.19 -44.35
N GLU A 122 -8.19 -49.40 -44.80
CA GLU A 122 -6.87 -49.42 -44.12
C GLU A 122 -6.11 -48.08 -44.12
N LEU A 123 -5.46 -47.79 -42.99
CA LEU A 123 -4.29 -46.90 -42.84
C LEU A 123 -4.40 -45.40 -43.19
N THR A 124 -5.28 -44.65 -42.52
CA THR A 124 -5.10 -43.18 -42.29
C THR A 124 -3.97 -42.89 -41.29
N GLY A 125 -2.80 -43.51 -41.50
CA GLY A 125 -1.68 -43.58 -40.58
C GLY A 125 -0.45 -44.28 -41.18
N ALA A 126 -0.38 -44.35 -42.52
CA ALA A 126 0.79 -44.86 -43.25
C ALA A 126 2.00 -43.90 -43.20
N ASP A 127 1.77 -42.62 -42.89
CA ASP A 127 2.81 -41.63 -42.65
C ASP A 127 3.04 -41.42 -41.14
N ASP A 128 4.30 -41.27 -40.72
CA ASP A 128 4.74 -41.53 -39.32
C ASP A 128 3.90 -40.78 -38.26
N PRO A 129 3.15 -41.50 -37.40
CA PRO A 129 2.20 -40.90 -36.47
C PRO A 129 2.86 -40.11 -35.33
N ARG A 130 4.20 -40.12 -35.19
CA ARG A 130 4.94 -39.35 -34.16
C ARG A 130 6.23 -38.69 -34.67
N LYS A 131 6.17 -38.04 -35.84
CA LYS A 131 7.15 -37.01 -36.28
C LYS A 131 7.37 -35.88 -35.25
N LEU A 132 6.41 -35.68 -34.32
CA LEU A 132 6.53 -34.84 -33.14
C LEU A 132 7.54 -35.41 -32.14
N ARG A 133 8.75 -34.83 -32.14
CA ARG A 133 9.91 -35.23 -31.33
C ARG A 133 9.63 -35.34 -29.83
N PRO A 134 9.57 -36.56 -29.24
CA PRO A 134 9.25 -36.71 -27.82
C PRO A 134 10.45 -36.36 -26.93
N GLY A 135 10.22 -35.55 -25.89
CA GLY A 135 11.22 -35.25 -24.87
C GLY A 135 12.26 -34.17 -25.21
N GLU A 136 12.29 -33.64 -26.45
CA GLU A 136 13.16 -32.51 -26.79
C GLU A 136 12.70 -31.19 -26.16
N ILE A 137 13.66 -30.30 -25.89
CA ILE A 137 13.37 -28.92 -25.47
C ILE A 137 12.97 -28.12 -26.72
N ASP A 138 11.77 -27.55 -26.68
CA ASP A 138 11.24 -26.62 -27.67
C ASP A 138 12.27 -25.54 -28.08
N PRO A 139 12.59 -25.39 -29.39
CA PRO A 139 13.55 -24.39 -29.85
C PRO A 139 12.99 -22.96 -29.87
N GLN A 140 11.66 -22.76 -29.87
CA GLN A 140 11.01 -21.45 -29.88
C GLN A 140 9.86 -21.34 -28.84
N PRO A 141 10.13 -21.48 -27.54
CA PRO A 141 9.11 -21.29 -26.50
C PRO A 141 8.60 -19.84 -26.42
N GLU A 142 9.34 -18.87 -26.99
CA GLU A 142 8.96 -17.45 -27.05
C GLU A 142 7.72 -17.15 -27.89
N SER A 143 7.36 -17.99 -28.88
CA SER A 143 6.18 -17.75 -29.75
C SER A 143 4.87 -18.28 -29.16
N LYS A 144 4.92 -19.22 -28.20
CA LYS A 144 3.75 -19.97 -27.72
C LYS A 144 2.97 -19.24 -26.62
N PRO A 145 1.68 -19.53 -26.41
CA PRO A 145 0.91 -18.98 -25.29
C PRO A 145 1.59 -19.21 -23.94
N ALA A 146 1.48 -18.24 -23.03
CA ALA A 146 1.97 -18.40 -21.67
C ALA A 146 1.13 -19.45 -20.92
N ARG A 147 1.77 -20.23 -20.05
CA ARG A 147 1.02 -21.07 -19.11
C ARG A 147 0.30 -20.19 -18.07
N PRO A 148 -0.97 -20.46 -17.76
CA PRO A 148 -1.65 -19.84 -16.62
C PRO A 148 -0.86 -20.06 -15.33
N ASP A 149 -0.96 -19.08 -14.44
CA ASP A 149 -0.34 -19.12 -13.12
C ASP A 149 -1.08 -20.15 -12.22
N PRO A 150 -0.38 -21.03 -11.49
CA PRO A 150 -1.01 -22.01 -10.60
C PRO A 150 -1.69 -21.34 -9.39
N ILE A 151 -2.69 -22.03 -8.79
CA ILE A 151 -3.44 -21.50 -7.64
C ILE A 151 -2.54 -21.30 -6.41
N ASP A 152 -1.61 -22.23 -6.17
CA ASP A 152 -0.50 -22.02 -5.24
C ASP A 152 0.78 -21.82 -6.05
N MET A 153 1.23 -20.57 -6.11
CA MET A 153 2.48 -20.16 -6.76
C MET A 153 3.68 -20.73 -5.99
N ASP A 154 4.76 -21.08 -6.69
CA ASP A 154 5.98 -21.54 -6.02
C ASP A 154 6.70 -20.39 -5.26
N GLU A 155 7.64 -20.73 -4.36
CA GLU A 155 8.37 -19.71 -3.59
C GLU A 155 9.25 -18.82 -4.50
N ASP A 156 9.84 -19.40 -5.55
CA ASP A 156 10.55 -18.70 -6.63
C ASP A 156 9.67 -17.59 -7.26
N GLU A 157 8.42 -17.91 -7.62
CA GLU A 157 7.44 -16.96 -8.17
C GLU A 157 7.03 -15.89 -7.17
N LYS A 158 6.73 -16.28 -5.93
CA LYS A 158 6.33 -15.37 -4.85
C LYS A 158 7.47 -14.38 -4.55
N GLU A 159 8.72 -14.85 -4.49
CA GLU A 159 9.91 -13.99 -4.34
C GLU A 159 10.11 -13.11 -5.58
N MET A 160 10.10 -13.68 -6.79
CA MET A 160 10.28 -12.96 -8.06
C MET A 160 9.27 -11.82 -8.22
N LEU A 161 7.99 -12.05 -7.91
CA LEU A 161 6.94 -11.02 -7.90
C LEU A 161 7.20 -9.95 -6.84
N SER A 162 7.69 -10.33 -5.65
CA SER A 162 8.03 -9.37 -4.58
C SER A 162 9.23 -8.50 -4.96
N GLU A 163 10.28 -9.09 -5.56
CA GLU A 163 11.46 -8.37 -6.02
C GLU A 163 11.09 -7.47 -7.21
N ALA A 164 10.30 -7.95 -8.18
CA ALA A 164 9.82 -7.14 -9.29
C ALA A 164 9.08 -5.90 -8.76
N ARG A 165 8.13 -6.06 -7.83
CA ARG A 165 7.43 -4.94 -7.17
C ARG A 165 8.41 -3.97 -6.50
N ALA A 166 9.36 -4.46 -5.72
CA ALA A 166 10.35 -3.63 -5.03
C ALA A 166 11.30 -2.87 -5.99
N ARG A 167 11.77 -3.53 -7.06
CA ARG A 167 12.63 -2.96 -8.10
C ARG A 167 11.87 -1.97 -9.00
N LEU A 168 10.58 -2.20 -9.27
CA LEU A 168 9.71 -1.29 -10.00
C LEU A 168 9.37 -0.04 -9.17
N ALA A 169 9.05 -0.18 -7.88
CA ALA A 169 8.82 0.96 -6.99
C ALA A 169 10.08 1.82 -6.75
N ASN A 170 11.27 1.22 -6.75
CA ASN A 170 12.51 1.94 -6.44
C ASN A 170 12.97 2.86 -7.59
N THR A 171 12.96 4.17 -7.37
CA THR A 171 13.52 5.20 -8.27
C THR A 171 14.81 5.84 -7.75
N ARG A 172 15.16 5.66 -6.47
CA ARG A 172 16.24 6.42 -5.80
C ARG A 172 17.57 5.65 -5.78
N GLY A 173 18.63 6.27 -6.33
CA GLY A 173 20.00 5.75 -6.30
C GLY A 173 20.69 5.82 -4.92
N LYS A 174 21.87 5.17 -4.80
CA LYS A 174 22.63 5.05 -3.52
C LYS A 174 22.85 6.39 -2.81
N LYS A 175 23.25 7.46 -3.52
CA LYS A 175 23.48 8.80 -2.94
C LYS A 175 22.22 9.42 -2.35
N ALA A 176 21.07 9.31 -3.03
CA ALA A 176 19.79 9.83 -2.56
C ALA A 176 19.27 9.04 -1.34
N LYS A 177 19.36 7.70 -1.35
CA LYS A 177 19.01 6.87 -0.18
C LYS A 177 19.91 7.17 1.02
N ARG A 178 21.21 7.41 0.80
CA ARG A 178 22.15 7.81 1.86
C ARG A 178 21.76 9.18 2.45
N LYS A 179 21.56 10.21 1.62
CA LYS A 179 21.19 11.56 2.07
C LYS A 179 19.84 11.60 2.80
N ALA A 180 18.87 10.77 2.42
CA ALA A 180 17.61 10.63 3.17
C ALA A 180 17.84 10.12 4.60
N ARG A 181 18.67 9.07 4.78
CA ARG A 181 19.02 8.55 6.11
C ARG A 181 19.89 9.51 6.91
N GLU A 182 20.82 10.22 6.26
CA GLU A 182 21.61 11.28 6.90
C GLU A 182 20.68 12.37 7.48
N LYS A 183 19.69 12.85 6.71
CA LYS A 183 18.70 13.83 7.18
C LYS A 183 17.87 13.29 8.37
N GLN A 184 17.40 12.04 8.31
CA GLN A 184 16.66 11.43 9.42
C GLN A 184 17.52 11.33 10.70
N LEU A 185 18.81 10.97 10.56
CA LEU A 185 19.75 10.90 11.68
C LEU A 185 20.10 12.29 12.22
N GLU A 186 20.12 13.32 11.37
CA GLU A 186 20.33 14.71 11.77
C GLU A 186 19.11 15.27 12.53
N GLU A 187 17.90 15.01 12.05
CA GLU A 187 16.63 15.33 12.74
C GLU A 187 16.55 14.62 14.10
N ALA A 188 16.88 13.33 14.17
CA ALA A 188 16.93 12.57 15.42
C ALA A 188 17.99 13.12 16.40
N LYS A 189 19.20 13.44 15.93
CA LYS A 189 20.25 14.08 16.75
C LYS A 189 19.82 15.46 17.26
N ARG A 190 19.15 16.26 16.42
CA ARG A 190 18.59 17.57 16.80
C ARG A 190 17.54 17.43 17.89
N LEU A 191 16.62 16.46 17.78
CA LEU A 191 15.61 16.19 18.79
C LEU A 191 16.24 15.69 20.11
N ALA A 192 17.17 14.74 20.06
CA ALA A 192 17.86 14.25 21.26
C ALA A 192 18.69 15.34 21.97
N HIS A 193 19.34 16.23 21.20
CA HIS A 193 20.05 17.39 21.78
C HIS A 193 19.08 18.42 22.38
N LEU A 194 17.93 18.67 21.73
CA LEU A 194 16.88 19.53 22.28
C LEU A 194 16.25 18.94 23.56
N GLN A 195 16.08 17.63 23.64
CA GLN A 195 15.63 16.94 24.86
C GLN A 195 16.64 17.14 26.00
N LYS A 196 17.91 16.75 25.81
CA LYS A 196 18.95 16.94 26.83
C LYS A 196 19.11 18.40 27.27
N ARG A 197 18.95 19.34 26.33
CA ARG A 197 18.98 20.78 26.66
C ARG A 197 17.75 21.22 27.46
N ARG A 198 16.56 20.67 27.21
CA ARG A 198 15.35 20.94 28.01
C ARG A 198 15.48 20.37 29.42
N GLU A 199 15.96 19.15 29.55
CA GLU A 199 16.20 18.48 30.84
C GLU A 199 17.18 19.28 31.70
N LEU A 200 18.33 19.66 31.13
CA LEU A 200 19.33 20.47 31.83
C LEU A 200 18.83 21.89 32.16
N LEU A 201 18.04 22.52 31.29
CA LEU A 201 17.42 23.83 31.59
C LEU A 201 16.32 23.73 32.65
N ALA A 202 15.55 22.64 32.70
CA ALA A 202 14.56 22.38 33.75
C ALA A 202 15.23 22.14 35.11
N ALA A 203 16.40 21.49 35.12
CA ALA A 203 17.28 21.39 36.27
C ALA A 203 18.07 22.69 36.57
N GLY A 204 17.80 23.80 35.88
CA GLY A 204 18.45 25.11 36.07
C GLY A 204 19.88 25.22 35.51
N ILE A 205 20.45 24.16 34.94
CA ILE A 205 21.84 24.08 34.48
C ILE A 205 22.00 24.83 33.14
N LYS A 206 22.59 26.03 33.21
CA LYS A 206 22.82 26.92 32.06
C LYS A 206 24.00 26.48 31.17
N VAL A 207 23.80 25.41 30.39
CA VAL A 207 24.78 24.92 29.41
C VAL A 207 25.11 25.97 28.35
N ARG A 208 26.38 26.38 28.24
CA ARG A 208 26.87 27.23 27.15
C ARG A 208 27.15 26.39 25.89
N THR A 209 26.50 26.72 24.78
CA THR A 209 26.75 26.05 23.49
C THR A 209 27.92 26.70 22.75
N PHE A 210 29.05 26.01 22.66
CA PHE A 210 30.20 26.46 21.85
C PHE A 210 29.89 26.32 20.34
N ARG A 211 29.92 27.43 19.59
CA ARG A 211 29.85 27.43 18.11
C ARG A 211 31.27 27.28 17.53
N LYS A 212 31.42 26.47 16.47
CA LYS A 212 32.68 26.30 15.72
C LYS A 212 32.54 26.81 14.29
N SER A 213 32.64 28.12 14.09
CA SER A 213 33.01 28.74 12.81
C SER A 213 33.49 30.17 13.04
N ARG A 214 34.29 30.69 12.09
CA ARG A 214 34.68 32.10 11.96
C ARG A 214 34.36 32.64 10.55
N LYS A 215 33.62 31.87 9.73
CA LYS A 215 33.38 32.13 8.30
C LYS A 215 31.90 32.04 7.88
N ASP A 216 31.04 31.47 8.72
CA ASP A 216 29.60 31.40 8.49
C ASP A 216 28.88 32.57 9.20
N MET A 217 28.01 33.28 8.48
CA MET A 217 27.20 34.38 9.03
C MET A 217 26.18 33.86 10.04
N ASP A 218 25.95 34.61 11.12
CA ASP A 218 25.03 34.18 12.18
C ASP A 218 23.60 34.67 11.89
N TYR A 219 22.88 33.94 11.03
CA TYR A 219 21.45 34.11 10.64
C TYR A 219 20.43 34.28 11.80
N THR A 220 20.88 34.22 13.06
CA THR A 220 20.09 34.35 14.29
C THR A 220 20.46 35.59 15.13
N ARG A 221 21.46 36.37 14.70
CA ARG A 221 21.95 37.58 15.38
C ARG A 221 21.75 38.83 14.55
N GLU A 222 21.92 38.72 13.24
CA GLU A 222 21.86 39.81 12.27
C GLU A 222 20.98 39.42 11.08
N ILE A 223 20.46 40.40 10.34
CA ILE A 223 19.77 40.16 9.07
C ILE A 223 20.86 39.93 8.00
N PRO A 224 20.97 38.73 7.39
CA PRO A 224 22.02 38.46 6.42
C PRO A 224 21.83 39.35 5.19
N PHE A 225 22.87 40.11 4.83
CA PHE A 225 22.85 41.05 3.70
C PHE A 225 21.69 42.06 3.77
N GLU A 226 21.45 42.66 4.95
CA GLU A 226 20.42 43.69 5.15
C GLU A 226 20.53 44.81 4.09
N LYS A 227 19.59 44.80 3.14
CA LYS A 227 19.35 45.94 2.25
C LYS A 227 18.11 46.66 2.77
N ARG A 228 18.31 47.82 3.42
CA ARG A 228 17.21 48.66 3.90
C ARG A 228 16.30 49.06 2.72
N PRO A 229 14.98 49.16 2.94
CA PRO A 229 14.09 49.75 1.93
C PRO A 229 14.55 51.18 1.63
N ALA A 230 14.37 51.62 0.38
CA ALA A 230 14.61 53.00 0.02
C ALA A 230 13.60 53.90 0.77
N ALA A 231 14.07 55.02 1.32
CA ALA A 231 13.19 55.97 1.98
C ALA A 231 12.13 56.49 0.99
N GLY A 232 10.86 56.33 1.36
CA GLY A 232 9.72 56.83 0.58
C GLY A 232 9.36 58.27 0.93
N PHE A 233 8.31 58.78 0.28
CA PHE A 233 7.72 60.09 0.60
C PHE A 233 6.74 60.05 1.79
N PHE A 234 6.50 58.86 2.37
CA PHE A 234 5.60 58.63 3.50
C PHE A 234 6.41 58.22 4.74
N ASP A 235 5.99 58.69 5.91
CA ASP A 235 6.56 58.30 7.20
C ASP A 235 6.02 56.92 7.62
N THR A 236 6.92 55.98 7.94
CA THR A 236 6.57 54.62 8.38
C THR A 236 6.75 54.40 9.88
N THR A 237 7.14 55.42 10.65
CA THR A 237 7.53 55.25 12.06
C THR A 237 6.42 54.67 12.93
N GLU A 238 5.15 55.04 12.71
CA GLU A 238 4.01 54.46 13.41
C GLU A 238 3.80 52.98 13.05
N GLU A 239 3.99 52.60 11.78
CA GLU A 239 3.88 51.23 11.31
C GLU A 239 5.01 50.35 11.87
N ASP A 240 6.24 50.87 11.90
CA ASP A 240 7.39 50.21 12.50
C ASP A 240 7.21 50.00 14.02
N LEU A 241 6.69 51.02 14.73
CA LEU A 241 6.35 50.90 16.17
C LEU A 241 5.22 49.89 16.42
N ARG A 242 4.23 49.81 15.52
CA ARG A 242 3.18 48.79 15.58
C ARG A 242 3.74 47.39 15.33
N ALA A 243 4.56 47.21 14.30
CA ALA A 243 5.21 45.95 13.99
C ALA A 243 6.13 45.48 15.13
N GLN A 244 6.82 46.39 15.82
CA GLN A 244 7.58 46.07 17.04
C GLN A 244 6.66 45.60 18.18
N LYS A 245 5.55 46.29 18.45
CA LYS A 245 4.56 45.87 19.45
C LYS A 245 3.96 44.50 19.13
N GLU A 246 3.62 44.22 17.87
CA GLU A 246 3.07 42.93 17.45
C GLU A 246 4.10 41.79 17.54
N ARG A 247 5.39 42.05 17.25
CA ARG A 247 6.50 41.10 17.48
C ARG A 247 6.70 40.75 18.96
N LEU A 248 6.51 41.72 19.87
CA LEU A 248 6.65 41.54 21.33
C LEU A 248 5.42 40.90 21.97
N ASN A 249 4.22 41.28 21.54
CA ASN A 249 2.94 40.76 22.05
C ASN A 249 2.65 39.31 21.60
N ALA A 250 3.40 38.80 20.64
CA ALA A 250 3.33 37.41 20.23
C ALA A 250 3.85 36.47 21.34
N SER A 251 3.00 36.10 22.29
CA SER A 251 3.29 35.03 23.24
C SER A 251 3.59 33.73 22.47
N GLN A 252 4.87 33.36 22.46
CA GLN A 252 5.41 32.22 21.69
C GLN A 252 5.33 30.90 22.48
N VAL A 253 4.89 30.94 23.73
CA VAL A 253 4.74 29.76 24.60
C VAL A 253 3.68 28.82 24.03
N GLY A 254 4.06 27.56 23.75
CA GLY A 254 3.12 26.50 23.36
C GLY A 254 2.78 26.37 21.86
N LYS A 255 3.39 27.14 20.95
CA LYS A 255 3.16 26.99 19.50
C LYS A 255 4.06 25.89 18.91
N LEU A 256 3.44 24.84 18.36
CA LEU A 256 4.12 23.73 17.66
C LEU A 256 4.84 24.21 16.38
N LEU A 257 5.92 23.53 15.97
CA LEU A 257 6.67 23.85 14.75
C LEU A 257 5.78 23.85 13.49
N GLU A 258 4.83 22.91 13.42
CA GLU A 258 3.82 22.80 12.36
C GLU A 258 2.98 24.08 12.18
N LYS A 259 2.78 24.88 13.25
CA LYS A 259 2.05 26.16 13.16
C LYS A 259 2.87 27.29 12.51
N TYR A 260 4.18 27.10 12.33
CA TYR A 260 5.07 28.02 11.62
C TYR A 260 5.42 27.53 10.21
N GLU A 261 5.61 26.21 10.00
CA GLU A 261 5.80 25.62 8.66
C GLU A 261 4.49 25.52 7.85
N GLY A 262 3.34 25.47 8.53
CA GLY A 262 2.05 25.15 7.93
C GLY A 262 1.88 23.65 7.66
N LYS A 263 0.68 23.27 7.20
CA LYS A 263 0.41 21.89 6.75
C LYS A 263 1.06 21.66 5.39
N ARG A 264 1.82 20.57 5.22
CA ARG A 264 2.49 20.25 3.95
C ARG A 264 1.47 19.92 2.88
N ARG A 265 1.81 20.24 1.61
CA ARG A 265 0.96 19.93 0.45
C ARG A 265 0.61 18.45 0.38
N ASP A 266 1.60 17.58 0.56
CA ASP A 266 1.46 16.12 0.54
C ASP A 266 0.42 15.63 1.58
N ASP A 267 0.42 16.22 2.79
CA ASP A 267 -0.51 15.87 3.87
C ASP A 267 -1.94 16.36 3.59
N GLN A 268 -2.07 17.54 2.96
CA GLN A 268 -3.36 18.08 2.50
C GLN A 268 -3.96 17.21 1.37
N GLU A 269 -3.15 16.91 0.35
CA GLU A 269 -3.56 16.12 -0.82
C GLU A 269 -3.90 14.67 -0.43
N ALA A 270 -3.13 14.06 0.48
CA ALA A 270 -3.43 12.72 0.99
C ALA A 270 -4.74 12.68 1.78
N LEU A 271 -5.05 13.73 2.55
CA LEU A 271 -6.30 13.85 3.28
C LEU A 271 -7.48 14.07 2.33
N GLU A 272 -7.31 14.85 1.27
CA GLU A 272 -8.29 15.05 0.19
C GLU A 272 -8.58 13.78 -0.60
N ARG A 273 -7.53 13.10 -1.08
CA ARG A 273 -7.64 11.81 -1.74
C ARG A 273 -8.39 10.78 -0.88
N LYS A 274 -8.23 10.83 0.45
CA LYS A 274 -8.95 9.99 1.42
C LYS A 274 -10.41 10.43 1.65
N ARG A 275 -10.78 11.71 1.43
CA ARG A 275 -12.20 12.13 1.35
C ARG A 275 -12.84 11.60 0.08
N ASP A 276 -12.15 11.70 -1.05
CA ASP A 276 -12.72 11.34 -2.35
C ASP A 276 -12.76 9.82 -2.59
N GLU A 277 -11.82 9.05 -2.04
CA GLU A 277 -11.93 7.59 -1.96
C GLU A 277 -13.16 7.17 -1.13
N LYS A 278 -13.41 7.81 0.01
CA LYS A 278 -14.62 7.57 0.82
C LYS A 278 -15.89 7.94 0.06
N ARG A 279 -15.93 9.09 -0.61
CA ARG A 279 -17.05 9.52 -1.45
C ARG A 279 -17.32 8.52 -2.57
N ARG A 280 -16.28 8.02 -3.23
CA ARG A 280 -16.42 7.01 -4.28
C ARG A 280 -16.95 5.69 -3.73
N LYS A 281 -16.43 5.19 -2.61
CA LYS A 281 -16.96 3.98 -1.96
C LYS A 281 -18.43 4.12 -1.56
N ILE A 282 -18.81 5.24 -0.94
CA ILE A 282 -20.21 5.51 -0.58
C ILE A 282 -21.11 5.62 -1.83
N PHE A 283 -20.59 6.11 -2.96
CA PHE A 283 -21.30 6.14 -4.24
C PHE A 283 -21.40 4.75 -4.89
N GLU A 284 -20.34 3.93 -4.77
CA GLU A 284 -20.23 2.56 -5.28
C GLU A 284 -21.14 1.60 -4.49
N GLU A 285 -21.18 1.75 -3.16
CA GLU A 285 -22.10 1.07 -2.23
C GLU A 285 -23.57 1.45 -2.49
N LYS A 286 -23.87 2.75 -2.71
CA LYS A 286 -25.24 3.21 -2.97
C LYS A 286 -25.77 2.89 -4.36
N ASN A 287 -24.89 2.80 -5.35
CA ASN A 287 -25.26 2.41 -6.72
C ASN A 287 -24.95 0.93 -7.00
N LEU A 288 -24.73 0.11 -5.97
CA LEU A 288 -24.40 -1.31 -6.12
C LEU A 288 -25.39 -2.08 -7.01
N PRO A 289 -26.72 -1.84 -6.97
CA PRO A 289 -27.66 -2.47 -7.92
C PRO A 289 -27.40 -2.11 -9.39
N GLN A 290 -27.04 -0.84 -9.68
CA GLN A 290 -26.66 -0.44 -11.04
C GLN A 290 -25.27 -0.98 -11.42
N ALA A 291 -24.33 -1.04 -10.49
CA ALA A 291 -23.01 -1.61 -10.73
C ALA A 291 -23.12 -3.10 -11.12
N ILE A 292 -23.88 -3.88 -10.35
CA ILE A 292 -24.19 -5.29 -10.64
C ILE A 292 -24.85 -5.41 -12.01
N ALA A 293 -25.92 -4.65 -12.29
CA ALA A 293 -26.59 -4.70 -13.59
C ALA A 293 -25.66 -4.35 -14.77
N THR A 294 -24.71 -3.42 -14.62
CA THR A 294 -23.70 -3.12 -15.66
C THR A 294 -22.56 -4.14 -15.75
N GLN A 295 -22.41 -5.02 -14.76
CA GLN A 295 -21.41 -6.08 -14.72
C GLN A 295 -21.99 -7.41 -15.24
N GLU A 296 -23.25 -7.72 -14.95
CA GLU A 296 -24.03 -8.77 -15.60
C GLU A 296 -24.08 -8.54 -17.12
N LYS A 297 -24.43 -7.31 -17.54
CA LYS A 297 -24.45 -6.87 -18.95
C LYS A 297 -23.07 -6.78 -19.62
N LYS A 298 -21.99 -7.16 -18.93
CA LYS A 298 -20.62 -7.38 -19.47
C LYS A 298 -20.16 -8.83 -19.38
N ASN A 299 -20.81 -9.64 -18.53
CA ASN A 299 -20.59 -11.07 -18.41
C ASN A 299 -21.48 -11.87 -19.38
N GLU A 300 -22.57 -11.28 -19.89
CA GLU A 300 -23.30 -11.80 -21.06
C GLU A 300 -22.36 -11.91 -22.27
N LEU A 301 -22.13 -13.14 -22.73
CA LEU A 301 -21.30 -13.43 -23.90
C LEU A 301 -21.95 -12.87 -25.18
N PRO A 302 -21.18 -12.31 -26.14
CA PRO A 302 -21.70 -11.63 -27.33
C PRO A 302 -22.28 -12.58 -28.41
N PHE A 303 -22.75 -13.78 -28.04
CA PHE A 303 -23.10 -14.88 -28.94
C PHE A 303 -24.56 -15.36 -28.84
N LEU A 304 -25.44 -14.62 -28.16
CA LEU A 304 -26.88 -14.71 -28.41
C LEU A 304 -27.29 -13.67 -29.44
N ARG A 305 -27.64 -14.13 -30.65
CA ARG A 305 -28.02 -13.26 -31.78
C ARG A 305 -29.23 -12.42 -31.39
N SER A 306 -29.13 -11.09 -31.54
CA SER A 306 -30.28 -10.21 -31.42
C SER A 306 -31.37 -10.65 -32.39
N LYS A 307 -32.57 -10.94 -31.86
CA LYS A 307 -33.71 -11.38 -32.67
C LYS A 307 -34.04 -10.26 -33.67
N LEU A 308 -33.99 -10.57 -34.97
CA LEU A 308 -34.09 -9.57 -36.03
C LEU A 308 -35.45 -8.84 -35.97
N GLN A 309 -35.45 -7.64 -35.39
CA GLN A 309 -36.57 -6.72 -35.45
C GLN A 309 -36.48 -5.98 -36.79
N LEU A 310 -37.16 -6.52 -37.80
CA LEU A 310 -37.49 -5.75 -39.00
C LEU A 310 -38.38 -4.57 -38.60
N PRO A 311 -38.27 -3.39 -39.27
CA PRO A 311 -39.26 -2.34 -39.14
C PRO A 311 -40.65 -2.88 -39.45
N ALA A 312 -41.67 -2.41 -38.73
CA ALA A 312 -43.06 -2.69 -39.09
C ALA A 312 -43.32 -2.20 -40.53
N PRO A 313 -44.12 -2.92 -41.34
CA PRO A 313 -44.39 -2.53 -42.72
C PRO A 313 -45.01 -1.13 -42.77
N GLN A 314 -44.41 -0.24 -43.57
CA GLN A 314 -44.88 1.16 -43.73
C GLN A 314 -46.10 1.29 -44.66
N VAL A 315 -46.78 0.18 -44.92
CA VAL A 315 -47.99 0.08 -45.76
C VAL A 315 -48.96 -0.78 -44.96
N SER A 316 -50.12 -0.22 -44.64
CA SER A 316 -51.20 -0.95 -44.00
C SER A 316 -51.90 -1.90 -44.97
N ASP A 317 -52.54 -2.96 -44.47
CA ASP A 317 -53.29 -3.89 -45.32
C ASP A 317 -54.42 -3.17 -46.10
N ALA A 318 -54.97 -2.08 -45.56
CA ALA A 318 -55.93 -1.22 -46.25
C ALA A 318 -55.33 -0.45 -47.45
N GLU A 319 -54.04 -0.10 -47.42
CA GLU A 319 -53.34 0.50 -48.56
C GLU A 319 -52.97 -0.56 -49.61
N LEU A 320 -52.68 -1.79 -49.19
CA LEU A 320 -52.53 -2.94 -50.10
C LEU A 320 -53.87 -3.32 -50.76
N GLU A 321 -54.99 -3.30 -50.03
CA GLU A 321 -56.32 -3.40 -50.63
C GLU A 321 -56.59 -2.24 -51.59
N ALA A 322 -56.25 -0.99 -51.25
CA ALA A 322 -56.44 0.16 -52.13
C ALA A 322 -55.62 0.04 -53.43
N VAL A 323 -54.37 -0.44 -53.37
CA VAL A 323 -53.51 -0.65 -54.55
C VAL A 323 -54.02 -1.80 -55.43
N THR A 324 -54.45 -2.92 -54.83
CA THR A 324 -55.00 -4.06 -55.59
C THR A 324 -56.38 -3.79 -56.18
N LYS A 325 -57.22 -2.99 -55.51
CA LYS A 325 -58.59 -2.63 -55.91
C LYS A 325 -58.65 -1.40 -56.83
N GLY A 326 -57.61 -0.55 -56.84
CA GLY A 326 -57.52 0.65 -57.68
C GLY A 326 -57.09 0.40 -59.14
N GLY A 327 -56.75 -0.84 -59.50
CA GLY A 327 -56.02 -1.23 -60.72
C GLY A 327 -56.70 -0.98 -62.09
N ASN A 328 -57.80 -0.24 -62.17
CA ASN A 328 -58.49 0.06 -63.44
C ASN A 328 -59.06 1.48 -63.60
N ALA A 329 -58.86 2.39 -62.63
CA ALA A 329 -59.47 3.74 -62.67
C ALA A 329 -58.51 4.88 -63.08
N SER A 330 -57.20 4.72 -62.88
CA SER A 330 -56.22 5.83 -62.89
C SER A 330 -55.66 6.22 -64.27
N ARG A 331 -56.47 6.20 -65.34
CA ARG A 331 -56.03 6.56 -66.71
C ARG A 331 -56.83 7.66 -67.41
N VAL A 332 -57.83 8.24 -66.74
CA VAL A 332 -58.67 9.33 -67.30
C VAL A 332 -58.54 10.65 -66.51
N ALA A 333 -58.24 10.59 -65.20
CA ALA A 333 -58.19 11.77 -64.33
C ALA A 333 -56.93 12.66 -64.47
N ALA A 334 -55.97 12.29 -65.32
CA ALA A 334 -54.68 12.97 -65.45
C ALA A 334 -54.62 14.07 -66.53
N ILE A 335 -55.74 14.35 -67.22
CA ILE A 335 -55.77 15.23 -68.41
C ILE A 335 -56.53 16.56 -68.16
N THR A 336 -57.35 16.64 -67.10
CA THR A 336 -58.33 17.73 -66.88
C THR A 336 -58.01 18.65 -65.69
N ALA A 337 -56.72 18.91 -65.42
CA ALA A 337 -56.26 19.81 -64.35
C ALA A 337 -55.14 20.78 -64.78
N SER A 338 -55.09 21.15 -66.07
CA SER A 338 -54.09 22.06 -66.65
C SER A 338 -54.64 23.47 -66.91
N GLY A 339 -54.81 24.27 -65.85
CA GLY A 339 -55.18 25.68 -65.96
C GLY A 339 -55.10 26.43 -64.63
N GLY A 340 -54.21 27.42 -64.45
CA GLY A 340 -53.15 27.85 -65.37
C GLY A 340 -52.31 29.01 -64.83
N SER A 341 -51.32 29.43 -65.62
CA SER A 341 -50.49 30.63 -65.44
C SER A 341 -49.63 30.73 -64.17
N SER A 342 -48.44 30.13 -64.24
CA SER A 342 -47.23 30.76 -63.69
C SER A 342 -46.51 31.46 -64.85
N VAL A 343 -46.11 32.74 -64.67
CA VAL A 343 -44.93 33.42 -65.27
C VAL A 343 -44.93 34.92 -64.92
N THR A 344 -43.74 35.52 -64.79
CA THR A 344 -43.43 36.94 -64.47
C THR A 344 -43.57 37.45 -63.02
N LYS A 345 -42.56 37.15 -62.18
CA LYS A 345 -41.69 38.19 -61.60
C LYS A 345 -40.53 37.57 -60.79
N GLY A 346 -39.31 37.81 -61.27
CA GLY A 346 -38.12 37.83 -60.42
C GLY A 346 -37.40 39.14 -60.65
N LEU A 347 -37.38 40.04 -59.66
CA LEU A 347 -36.44 41.17 -59.54
C LEU A 347 -36.64 41.92 -58.20
N VAL A 348 -35.71 41.64 -57.27
CA VAL A 348 -34.94 42.61 -56.46
C VAL A 348 -35.64 43.55 -55.44
N ALA A 349 -35.17 43.42 -54.19
CA ALA A 349 -34.97 44.39 -53.10
C ALA A 349 -36.16 45.11 -52.42
N ASP A 350 -36.15 44.95 -51.08
CA ASP A 350 -36.19 45.98 -50.03
C ASP A 350 -37.27 47.09 -50.03
N TYR A 351 -37.92 47.29 -48.88
CA TYR A 351 -37.50 48.30 -47.91
C TYR A 351 -38.31 48.21 -46.60
N THR A 352 -37.63 48.34 -45.45
CA THR A 352 -38.25 48.74 -44.17
C THR A 352 -37.76 50.17 -43.83
N PRO A 353 -38.59 51.00 -43.15
CA PRO A 353 -38.38 52.44 -43.14
C PRO A 353 -37.21 52.91 -42.28
N SER A 354 -36.54 53.95 -42.75
CA SER A 354 -35.42 54.63 -42.08
C SER A 354 -35.81 56.03 -41.64
N VAL A 355 -35.30 56.46 -40.48
CA VAL A 355 -35.02 57.87 -40.17
C VAL A 355 -33.60 57.94 -39.60
N ALA A 356 -32.83 58.93 -40.02
CA ALA A 356 -31.37 58.91 -39.89
C ALA A 356 -30.81 59.78 -38.77
N SER A 357 -29.61 59.49 -38.28
CA SER A 357 -28.45 60.36 -38.60
C SER A 357 -27.09 59.84 -38.10
N ARG A 358 -26.08 60.00 -38.98
CA ARG A 358 -24.63 60.21 -38.74
C ARG A 358 -23.86 59.34 -37.74
N THR A 359 -22.80 58.71 -38.26
CA THR A 359 -21.61 58.27 -37.49
C THR A 359 -20.75 59.48 -37.03
N PRO A 360 -19.84 59.27 -36.08
CA PRO A 360 -18.46 58.96 -36.48
C PRO A 360 -17.93 57.63 -35.91
N ILE A 361 -16.75 57.24 -36.36
CA ILE A 361 -16.12 55.93 -36.09
C ILE A 361 -15.46 55.91 -34.70
N ALA A 362 -15.78 54.89 -33.91
CA ALA A 362 -14.99 54.44 -32.76
C ALA A 362 -14.77 52.92 -32.85
N ARG A 363 -13.57 52.46 -32.52
CA ARG A 363 -13.25 51.02 -32.48
C ARG A 363 -13.75 50.45 -31.14
N THR A 364 -14.58 49.41 -31.18
CA THR A 364 -14.94 48.62 -30.01
C THR A 364 -14.11 47.34 -29.97
N ASP A 365 -13.43 47.09 -28.84
CA ASP A 365 -12.71 45.85 -28.62
C ASP A 365 -13.67 44.64 -28.61
N THR A 366 -13.18 43.47 -29.04
CA THR A 366 -13.92 42.21 -28.91
C THR A 366 -13.97 41.81 -27.44
N ALA A 367 -15.06 42.15 -26.75
CA ALA A 367 -15.29 41.72 -25.38
C ALA A 367 -15.28 40.18 -25.30
N THR A 368 -14.31 39.60 -24.59
CA THR A 368 -14.27 38.15 -24.38
C THR A 368 -15.45 37.74 -23.51
N LEU A 369 -16.21 36.73 -23.95
CA LEU A 369 -17.33 36.17 -23.20
C LEU A 369 -16.90 35.85 -21.76
N SER A 370 -17.76 36.18 -20.80
CA SER A 370 -17.50 35.90 -19.38
C SER A 370 -17.27 34.40 -19.19
N TRP A 371 -16.36 34.03 -18.29
CA TRP A 371 -16.13 32.63 -17.92
C TRP A 371 -17.43 31.94 -17.47
N GLU A 372 -18.37 32.66 -16.86
CA GLU A 372 -19.68 32.12 -16.51
C GLU A 372 -20.56 31.85 -17.74
N GLN A 373 -20.49 32.70 -18.77
CA GLN A 373 -21.21 32.48 -20.04
C GLN A 373 -20.64 31.27 -20.79
N VAL A 374 -19.32 31.13 -20.84
CA VAL A 374 -18.63 29.95 -21.40
C VAL A 374 -19.01 28.70 -20.61
N LYS A 375 -18.88 28.72 -19.27
CA LYS A 375 -19.24 27.61 -18.39
C LYS A 375 -20.70 27.19 -18.52
N ASN A 376 -21.63 28.14 -18.63
CA ASN A 376 -23.07 27.83 -18.77
C ASN A 376 -23.38 27.24 -20.15
N ARG A 377 -22.66 27.65 -21.21
CA ARG A 377 -22.73 27.05 -22.55
C ARG A 377 -22.15 25.63 -22.58
N GLU A 378 -21.02 25.39 -21.92
CA GLU A 378 -20.48 24.04 -21.73
C GLU A 378 -21.43 23.15 -20.91
N LEU A 379 -22.06 23.68 -19.86
CA LEU A 379 -23.09 22.94 -19.11
C LEU A 379 -24.31 22.59 -19.97
N ALA A 380 -24.70 23.46 -20.91
CA ALA A 380 -25.78 23.20 -21.85
C ALA A 380 -25.39 22.12 -22.87
N ASN A 381 -24.19 22.20 -23.46
CA ASN A 381 -23.64 21.20 -24.37
C ASN A 381 -23.54 19.82 -23.68
N LEU A 382 -23.01 19.76 -22.45
CA LEU A 382 -22.94 18.53 -21.66
C LEU A 382 -24.32 17.96 -21.31
N ARG A 383 -25.31 18.81 -21.01
CA ARG A 383 -26.70 18.38 -20.80
C ARG A 383 -27.33 17.82 -22.08
N ALA A 384 -27.03 18.39 -23.25
CA ALA A 384 -27.46 17.84 -24.53
C ALA A 384 -26.86 16.44 -24.76
N TYR A 385 -25.53 16.28 -24.63
CA TYR A 385 -24.86 14.98 -24.75
C TYR A 385 -25.39 13.91 -23.78
N HIS A 386 -25.77 14.27 -22.56
CA HIS A 386 -26.36 13.34 -21.59
C HIS A 386 -27.85 13.04 -21.82
N ALA A 387 -28.57 13.88 -22.57
CA ALA A 387 -29.98 13.67 -22.92
C ALA A 387 -30.16 12.92 -24.26
N SER A 388 -29.24 13.10 -25.22
CA SER A 388 -29.26 12.42 -26.51
C SER A 388 -28.69 11.01 -26.42
N SER A 389 -29.49 9.98 -26.77
CA SER A 389 -28.93 8.67 -27.08
C SER A 389 -28.01 8.75 -28.30
N SER A 390 -26.97 7.91 -28.34
CA SER A 390 -26.00 7.88 -29.44
C SER A 390 -26.69 7.66 -30.81
N ALA A 391 -26.18 8.30 -31.86
CA ALA A 391 -26.65 8.08 -33.23
C ALA A 391 -26.57 6.61 -33.68
N LEU A 392 -25.65 5.82 -33.10
CA LEU A 392 -25.53 4.38 -33.33
C LEU A 392 -26.73 3.57 -32.76
N ALA A 393 -27.57 4.20 -31.95
CA ALA A 393 -28.83 3.68 -31.41
C ALA A 393 -30.07 4.43 -31.95
N GLY A 394 -29.95 5.11 -33.10
CA GLY A 394 -31.06 5.77 -33.80
C GLY A 394 -31.46 7.17 -33.28
N GLY A 395 -30.69 7.76 -32.36
CA GLY A 395 -30.92 9.12 -31.90
C GLY A 395 -30.60 10.18 -32.97
N GLN A 396 -31.45 11.21 -33.10
CA GLN A 396 -31.13 12.38 -33.93
C GLN A 396 -29.98 13.19 -33.30
N ASN A 397 -29.03 13.62 -34.12
CA ASN A 397 -27.85 14.34 -33.65
C ASN A 397 -28.19 15.81 -33.33
N THR A 398 -28.08 16.20 -32.06
CA THR A 398 -28.40 17.58 -31.64
C THR A 398 -27.30 18.57 -32.06
N PRO A 399 -27.65 19.76 -32.59
CA PRO A 399 -26.65 20.74 -33.03
C PRO A 399 -25.92 21.36 -31.84
N VAL A 400 -24.68 20.94 -31.62
CA VAL A 400 -23.78 21.50 -30.60
C VAL A 400 -23.17 22.80 -31.13
N VAL A 401 -23.16 23.85 -30.30
CA VAL A 401 -22.59 25.15 -30.70
C VAL A 401 -21.17 25.27 -30.17
N GLU A 402 -20.20 25.31 -31.07
CA GLU A 402 -18.76 25.33 -30.76
C GLU A 402 -18.35 26.51 -29.87
N SER A 403 -17.27 26.31 -29.12
CA SER A 403 -16.70 27.25 -28.15
C SER A 403 -15.21 27.46 -28.47
N ASP A 404 -14.81 28.70 -28.72
CA ASP A 404 -13.45 29.01 -29.16
C ASP A 404 -12.49 29.08 -27.96
N PHE A 405 -11.76 27.98 -27.72
CA PHE A 405 -10.84 27.80 -26.60
C PHE A 405 -9.53 28.63 -26.69
N SER A 406 -9.40 29.52 -27.67
CA SER A 406 -8.24 30.41 -27.91
C SER A 406 -7.75 31.18 -26.66
N GLY A 407 -8.64 31.48 -25.70
CA GLY A 407 -8.32 32.19 -24.46
C GLY A 407 -7.61 31.40 -23.35
N ILE A 408 -7.46 30.08 -23.46
CA ILE A 408 -7.06 29.20 -22.33
C ILE A 408 -5.55 28.93 -22.21
N THR A 409 -4.71 29.47 -23.11
CA THR A 409 -3.24 29.42 -22.96
C THR A 409 -2.68 30.76 -22.42
N PRO A 410 -1.87 30.76 -21.34
CA PRO A 410 -1.31 31.98 -20.78
C PRO A 410 -0.18 32.51 -21.65
N LYS A 411 -0.51 33.37 -22.63
CA LYS A 411 0.49 34.12 -23.40
C LYS A 411 1.25 35.08 -22.47
N ARG A 412 2.57 34.90 -22.42
CA ARG A 412 3.50 35.78 -21.70
C ARG A 412 3.32 37.23 -22.16
N GLN A 413 2.77 38.09 -21.30
CA GLN A 413 2.79 39.53 -21.55
C GLN A 413 4.24 40.01 -21.63
N VAL A 414 4.59 40.63 -22.76
CA VAL A 414 5.81 41.42 -22.89
C VAL A 414 5.43 42.85 -22.54
N SER A 415 6.04 43.40 -21.49
CA SER A 415 5.85 44.79 -21.09
C SER A 415 6.43 45.71 -22.16
N SER A 416 5.56 46.25 -23.02
CA SER A 416 5.94 47.30 -23.97
C SER A 416 6.17 48.60 -23.20
N THR A 417 7.44 48.94 -22.96
CA THR A 417 7.84 50.27 -22.49
C THR A 417 7.82 51.23 -23.67
N PRO A 418 7.02 52.32 -23.64
CA PRO A 418 7.06 53.32 -24.69
C PRO A 418 8.41 54.04 -24.63
N ASN A 419 9.20 53.95 -25.71
CA ASN A 419 10.51 54.58 -25.81
C ASN A 419 10.42 55.92 -26.57
N PRO A 420 10.60 57.08 -25.91
CA PRO A 420 10.56 58.37 -26.58
C PRO A 420 11.92 58.73 -27.22
N LEU A 421 11.90 58.82 -28.54
CA LEU A 421 12.64 59.80 -29.36
C LEU A 421 14.19 59.70 -29.53
N VAL A 422 14.57 59.74 -30.82
CA VAL A 422 15.64 60.59 -31.40
C VAL A 422 17.12 60.17 -31.26
N THR A 423 17.63 59.58 -32.37
CA THR A 423 18.93 59.81 -33.09
C THR A 423 20.25 59.96 -32.29
N LYS A 424 21.40 59.41 -32.72
CA LYS A 424 21.98 59.47 -34.08
C LYS A 424 22.95 58.31 -34.38
N THR A 425 23.12 58.03 -35.67
CA THR A 425 24.29 57.35 -36.31
C THR A 425 25.43 58.36 -36.59
N PRO A 426 26.63 58.01 -37.09
CA PRO A 426 27.14 56.72 -37.61
C PRO A 426 28.40 56.22 -36.82
N SER A 427 29.24 55.25 -37.22
CA SER A 427 29.48 54.43 -38.44
C SER A 427 30.06 53.03 -38.03
N THR A 428 30.70 52.13 -38.80
CA THR A 428 31.20 52.04 -40.21
C THR A 428 31.45 50.56 -40.61
N VAL A 429 31.44 50.25 -41.92
CA VAL A 429 32.19 49.17 -42.63
C VAL A 429 31.92 47.66 -42.34
N ALA A 430 31.89 46.92 -43.47
CA ALA A 430 31.86 45.48 -43.78
C ALA A 430 32.63 44.46 -42.87
N GLY A 431 32.41 43.14 -42.99
CA GLY A 431 31.45 42.38 -43.82
C GLY A 431 31.91 40.93 -44.17
N ALA A 432 31.10 40.23 -44.99
CA ALA A 432 31.35 38.92 -45.62
C ALA A 432 31.33 37.62 -44.75
N SER A 433 31.08 36.51 -45.45
CA SER A 433 31.08 35.07 -45.06
C SER A 433 31.65 34.29 -46.29
N PRO A 434 31.81 32.93 -46.36
CA PRO A 434 31.39 31.85 -45.45
C PRO A 434 32.46 30.74 -45.21
N SER A 435 32.05 29.56 -44.70
CA SER A 435 32.83 28.33 -44.42
C SER A 435 33.16 27.49 -45.69
N PRO A 436 34.00 26.40 -45.69
CA PRO A 436 33.70 25.11 -44.99
C PRO A 436 34.87 24.15 -44.59
N SER A 437 34.50 22.98 -44.04
CA SER A 437 35.13 21.62 -44.18
C SER A 437 35.98 20.94 -43.07
N VAL A 438 35.49 19.75 -42.66
CA VAL A 438 36.11 18.44 -42.29
C VAL A 438 37.59 18.30 -41.89
N GLY A 439 37.89 17.58 -40.78
CA GLY A 439 39.23 17.00 -40.50
C GLY A 439 39.38 16.28 -39.14
N THR A 440 39.77 15.00 -39.16
CA THR A 440 39.87 14.02 -38.04
C THR A 440 40.81 14.32 -36.85
N SER A 441 40.33 13.98 -35.64
CA SER A 441 41.03 13.37 -34.48
C SER A 441 42.52 13.65 -34.17
N ALA A 442 42.80 14.40 -33.08
CA ALA A 442 43.77 14.00 -32.03
C ALA A 442 43.67 14.86 -30.74
N MET A 443 43.96 14.23 -29.59
CA MET A 443 44.42 14.72 -28.27
C MET A 443 44.17 16.17 -27.77
N THR A 444 43.77 16.27 -26.50
CA THR A 444 43.58 17.53 -25.75
C THR A 444 44.86 18.30 -25.41
N PRO A 445 44.81 19.64 -25.40
CA PRO A 445 45.46 20.47 -24.40
C PRO A 445 44.50 20.93 -23.30
N ARG A 446 45.06 21.37 -22.15
CA ARG A 446 44.35 21.97 -21.01
C ARG A 446 44.29 23.51 -21.16
N SER A 447 43.68 24.16 -20.15
CA SER A 447 43.65 25.62 -19.90
C SER A 447 42.73 26.46 -20.80
N MET A 448 42.05 27.51 -20.30
CA MET A 448 41.96 28.06 -18.93
C MET A 448 40.51 28.23 -18.45
N SER A 449 40.31 28.18 -17.13
CA SER A 449 39.14 28.76 -16.46
C SER A 449 39.59 29.93 -15.60
N ALA A 450 38.88 31.05 -15.65
CA ALA A 450 39.26 32.29 -14.98
C ALA A 450 38.64 32.39 -13.58
N ARG A 451 39.48 32.22 -12.55
CA ARG A 451 39.35 32.72 -11.17
C ARG A 451 37.96 32.70 -10.49
N ASP A 452 37.84 31.85 -9.46
CA ASP A 452 37.18 32.22 -8.21
C ASP A 452 38.09 31.87 -7.01
N GLY A 453 37.99 32.63 -5.92
CA GLY A 453 39.07 32.91 -4.97
C GLY A 453 39.15 32.03 -3.72
N PHE A 454 38.82 30.72 -3.78
CA PHE A 454 38.82 29.86 -2.60
C PHE A 454 39.64 28.56 -2.74
N SER A 455 40.81 28.54 -2.11
CA SER A 455 41.74 27.40 -2.03
C SER A 455 41.27 26.32 -1.05
N ILE A 456 40.20 25.58 -1.41
CA ILE A 456 39.64 24.47 -0.62
C ILE A 456 39.66 23.15 -1.44
N ASN A 457 40.78 22.92 -2.14
CA ASN A 457 41.14 21.62 -2.74
C ASN A 457 42.64 21.58 -3.11
N ALA A 458 43.51 22.08 -2.23
CA ALA A 458 44.92 21.68 -2.26
C ALA A 458 45.02 20.28 -1.64
N SER A 459 45.51 19.31 -2.42
CA SER A 459 45.82 17.96 -1.91
C SER A 459 46.95 18.05 -0.88
N ALA A 460 46.76 17.43 0.29
CA ALA A 460 47.74 17.42 1.36
C ALA A 460 48.93 16.49 1.05
N GLU A 461 49.79 16.91 0.13
CA GLU A 461 51.16 16.40 0.05
C GLU A 461 51.93 16.91 1.28
N MET A 462 51.87 16.16 2.38
CA MET A 462 52.73 16.40 3.54
C MET A 462 54.19 16.35 3.13
N ASP A 463 54.92 17.41 3.46
CA ASP A 463 56.36 17.53 3.27
C ASP A 463 57.11 16.33 3.86
N ALA A 464 58.20 15.93 3.21
CA ALA A 464 59.05 14.83 3.70
C ALA A 464 59.57 15.10 5.13
N ALA A 465 59.83 16.36 5.46
CA ALA A 465 60.24 16.80 6.80
C ALA A 465 59.15 16.61 7.88
N GLU A 466 57.87 16.79 7.54
CA GLU A 466 56.77 16.56 8.49
C GLU A 466 56.53 15.06 8.71
N LYS A 467 56.60 14.26 7.64
CA LYS A 467 56.57 12.79 7.73
C LYS A 467 57.74 12.25 8.57
N ALA A 468 58.93 12.83 8.44
CA ALA A 468 60.09 12.48 9.27
C ALA A 468 59.90 12.85 10.75
N LYS A 469 59.32 14.03 11.06
CA LYS A 469 58.94 14.37 12.43
C LYS A 469 57.89 13.42 13.01
N PHE A 470 56.89 13.04 12.22
CA PHE A 470 55.84 12.13 12.68
C PHE A 470 56.35 10.68 12.87
N SER A 471 57.30 10.22 12.05
CA SER A 471 57.93 8.90 12.22
C SER A 471 58.90 8.85 13.41
N LEU A 472 59.61 9.95 13.71
CA LEU A 472 60.37 10.13 14.94
C LEU A 472 59.45 10.11 16.17
N LEU A 473 58.38 10.90 16.18
CA LEU A 473 57.41 10.92 17.28
C LEU A 473 56.80 9.53 17.53
N LYS A 474 56.49 8.78 16.45
CA LYS A 474 56.03 7.39 16.55
C LYS A 474 57.11 6.45 17.11
N ARG A 475 58.38 6.63 16.74
CA ARG A 475 59.51 5.88 17.31
C ARG A 475 59.69 6.16 18.80
N ASP A 476 59.58 7.41 19.23
CA ASP A 476 59.76 7.77 20.64
C ASP A 476 58.58 7.29 21.51
N VAL A 477 57.35 7.31 20.99
CA VAL A 477 56.19 6.67 21.64
C VAL A 477 56.36 5.15 21.72
N LEU A 478 56.84 4.49 20.65
CA LEU A 478 57.15 3.05 20.70
C LEU A 478 58.25 2.74 21.73
N ARG A 479 59.28 3.58 21.81
CA ARG A 479 60.37 3.45 22.80
C ARG A 479 59.86 3.61 24.24
N GLY A 480 58.88 4.49 24.46
CA GLY A 480 58.19 4.63 25.74
C GLY A 480 57.28 3.45 26.10
N LEU A 481 56.80 2.69 25.10
CA LEU A 481 56.03 1.46 25.31
C LEU A 481 56.95 0.25 25.54
N ASP A 482 58.07 0.13 24.82
CA ASP A 482 59.11 -0.90 25.07
C ASP A 482 59.84 -0.70 26.41
N ALA A 483 59.80 0.51 26.98
CA ALA A 483 60.32 0.82 28.31
C ALA A 483 59.37 0.40 29.46
N LEU A 484 58.18 -0.11 29.16
CA LEU A 484 57.29 -0.70 30.17
C LEU A 484 57.77 -2.13 30.52
N PRO A 485 57.84 -2.50 31.81
CA PRO A 485 58.22 -3.85 32.20
C PRO A 485 57.19 -4.86 31.67
N LYS A 486 57.67 -5.86 30.90
CA LYS A 486 56.82 -6.87 30.27
C LYS A 486 56.28 -7.83 31.34
N PRO A 487 54.99 -8.24 31.28
CA PRO A 487 54.42 -9.18 32.23
C PRO A 487 55.09 -10.55 32.09
N VAL A 488 55.51 -11.13 33.22
CA VAL A 488 56.16 -12.43 33.28
C VAL A 488 55.10 -13.52 33.47
N ASN A 489 54.81 -14.26 32.41
CA ASN A 489 54.16 -15.57 32.48
C ASN A 489 55.15 -16.61 31.98
N GLU A 490 55.60 -17.50 32.86
CA GLU A 490 56.50 -18.60 32.51
C GLU A 490 55.69 -19.85 32.14
N TYR A 491 55.79 -20.29 30.90
CA TYR A 491 55.51 -21.68 30.53
C TYR A 491 56.48 -22.16 29.47
N LYS A 492 57.17 -23.25 29.80
CA LYS A 492 58.26 -23.84 29.01
C LYS A 492 57.68 -24.84 28.02
N VAL A 493 57.49 -24.42 26.76
CA VAL A 493 57.10 -25.34 25.68
C VAL A 493 58.25 -26.31 25.45
N VAL A 494 58.05 -27.57 25.83
CA VAL A 494 58.85 -28.70 25.34
C VAL A 494 58.22 -29.14 24.03
N VAL A 495 59.02 -29.22 22.98
CA VAL A 495 58.65 -29.89 21.73
C VAL A 495 59.26 -31.28 21.81
N ASP A 496 58.43 -32.30 22.02
CA ASP A 496 58.85 -33.69 21.86
C ASP A 496 58.74 -34.08 20.38
N GLU A 497 59.85 -34.54 19.81
CA GLU A 497 59.89 -35.07 18.46
C GLU A 497 59.51 -36.56 18.45
N GLY A 498 58.50 -36.91 17.65
CA GLY A 498 58.37 -38.27 17.12
C GLY A 498 57.29 -39.17 17.74
N THR A 499 56.22 -39.38 16.98
CA THR A 499 55.85 -40.74 16.55
C THR A 499 55.55 -40.72 15.06
N VAL A 500 56.17 -41.63 14.30
CA VAL A 500 55.87 -41.89 12.89
C VAL A 500 55.03 -43.16 12.81
N ALA A 501 53.85 -43.08 12.20
CA ALA A 501 53.20 -44.22 11.54
C ALA A 501 52.08 -43.73 10.61
N ALA A 502 51.77 -44.60 9.64
CA ALA A 502 50.69 -44.59 8.65
C ALA A 502 49.28 -44.35 9.28
N ASP A 503 48.22 -43.99 8.54
CA ASP A 503 47.84 -44.46 7.20
C ASP A 503 47.31 -43.39 6.23
N GLU A 504 47.40 -43.66 4.92
CA GLU A 504 46.67 -42.98 3.84
C GLU A 504 45.63 -43.96 3.25
N GLU A 505 44.33 -43.65 3.33
CA GLU A 505 43.29 -44.28 2.48
C GLU A 505 42.10 -43.31 2.29
N GLU A 506 41.53 -43.24 1.09
CA GLU A 506 40.44 -42.31 0.74
C GLU A 506 39.04 -42.88 1.04
N ALA A 507 38.17 -42.08 1.66
CA ALA A 507 36.71 -42.26 1.59
C ALA A 507 35.95 -40.96 1.92
N ASP A 508 34.94 -40.61 1.11
CA ASP A 508 34.07 -39.46 1.34
C ASP A 508 33.13 -39.66 2.54
N ALA A 509 33.17 -38.78 3.55
CA ALA A 509 32.10 -38.60 4.53
C ALA A 509 32.10 -37.19 5.16
N ASP A 510 30.93 -36.56 5.12
CA ASP A 510 30.46 -35.40 5.91
C ASP A 510 31.44 -34.24 6.23
N ASP A 511 31.22 -33.12 5.54
CA ASP A 511 31.85 -31.80 5.75
C ASP A 511 31.38 -31.13 7.06
N ALA A 512 31.70 -31.77 8.19
CA ALA A 512 31.41 -31.29 9.53
C ALA A 512 32.36 -30.13 9.89
N MET A 513 31.84 -28.90 9.89
CA MET A 513 32.61 -27.71 10.26
C MET A 513 33.29 -27.89 11.63
N VAL A 514 34.62 -27.92 11.62
CA VAL A 514 35.44 -27.82 12.83
C VAL A 514 35.19 -26.44 13.43
N GLU A 515 34.54 -26.37 14.59
CA GLU A 515 34.44 -25.12 15.35
C GLU A 515 35.84 -24.67 15.77
N ASP A 516 36.20 -23.42 15.49
CA ASP A 516 37.49 -22.85 15.87
C ASP A 516 37.75 -23.04 17.37
N ALA A 517 39.01 -23.32 17.76
CA ALA A 517 39.38 -23.50 19.16
C ALA A 517 38.98 -22.30 20.05
N LEU A 518 38.97 -21.09 19.48
CA LEU A 518 38.51 -19.88 20.16
C LEU A 518 36.99 -19.84 20.36
N ASP A 519 36.20 -20.35 19.42
CA ASP A 519 34.74 -20.44 19.54
C ASP A 519 34.36 -21.50 20.59
N THR A 520 35.05 -22.64 20.63
CA THR A 520 34.83 -23.66 21.67
C THR A 520 35.24 -23.18 23.06
N GLU A 521 36.36 -22.47 23.21
CA GLU A 521 36.73 -21.80 24.47
C GLU A 521 35.75 -20.69 24.88
N GLU A 522 35.30 -19.82 23.96
CA GLU A 522 34.31 -18.79 24.29
C GLU A 522 32.96 -19.41 24.68
N LYS A 523 32.52 -20.46 23.98
CA LYS A 523 31.30 -21.24 24.28
C LYS A 523 31.39 -21.91 25.66
N ALA A 524 32.53 -22.48 26.03
CA ALA A 524 32.80 -23.03 27.36
C ALA A 524 32.83 -21.93 28.45
N ARG A 525 33.54 -20.82 28.22
CA ARG A 525 33.60 -19.65 29.10
C ARG A 525 32.22 -19.05 29.34
N ARG A 526 31.40 -18.97 28.29
CA ARG A 526 30.03 -18.47 28.33
C ARG A 526 29.12 -19.39 29.14
N ALA A 527 29.20 -20.71 28.94
CA ALA A 527 28.47 -21.68 29.74
C ALA A 527 28.89 -21.68 31.22
N ALA A 528 30.17 -21.43 31.53
CA ALA A 528 30.64 -21.26 32.91
C ALA A 528 30.10 -19.96 33.54
N ALA A 529 30.15 -18.84 32.82
CA ALA A 529 29.59 -17.57 33.28
C ALA A 529 28.06 -17.64 33.47
N GLU A 530 27.36 -18.35 32.58
CA GLU A 530 25.92 -18.61 32.66
C GLU A 530 25.58 -19.47 33.89
N LYS A 531 26.31 -20.57 34.15
CA LYS A 531 26.17 -21.35 35.40
C LYS A 531 26.39 -20.50 36.65
N VAL A 532 27.41 -19.63 36.68
CA VAL A 532 27.67 -18.73 37.82
C VAL A 532 26.56 -17.70 37.99
N ALA A 533 26.02 -17.16 36.89
CA ALA A 533 24.85 -16.28 36.92
C ALA A 533 23.62 -17.02 37.46
N ASP A 534 23.37 -18.25 37.02
CA ASP A 534 22.27 -19.10 37.49
C ASP A 534 22.38 -19.42 38.98
N LEU A 535 23.59 -19.72 39.49
CA LEU A 535 23.82 -19.91 40.93
C LEU A 535 23.56 -18.62 41.72
N ARG A 536 23.97 -17.46 41.20
CA ARG A 536 23.67 -16.13 41.80
C ARG A 536 22.16 -15.84 41.78
N GLU A 537 21.46 -16.14 40.68
CA GLU A 537 20.00 -15.94 40.58
C GLU A 537 19.21 -16.91 41.48
N ARG A 538 19.64 -18.17 41.60
CA ARG A 538 18.94 -19.18 42.40
C ARG A 538 19.18 -19.04 43.91
N TYR A 539 20.39 -18.68 44.35
CA TYR A 539 20.78 -18.87 45.76
C TYR A 539 21.09 -17.60 46.57
N LEU A 540 21.30 -16.43 45.95
CA LEU A 540 21.53 -15.18 46.70
C LEU A 540 20.21 -14.49 47.11
N SER A 541 20.21 -13.80 48.25
CA SER A 541 19.09 -12.93 48.65
C SER A 541 18.86 -11.77 47.68
N THR A 542 17.66 -11.18 47.72
CA THR A 542 17.32 -9.97 46.95
C THR A 542 18.15 -8.75 47.34
N SER A 543 18.66 -8.69 48.58
CA SER A 543 19.62 -7.69 49.04
C SER A 543 21.02 -7.91 48.47
N ALA A 544 21.53 -9.15 48.48
CA ALA A 544 22.84 -9.47 47.90
C ALA A 544 22.86 -9.26 46.38
N LYS A 545 21.77 -9.59 45.68
CA LYS A 545 21.56 -9.31 44.24
C LYS A 545 21.52 -7.82 43.87
N LYS A 546 21.32 -6.93 44.85
CA LYS A 546 21.32 -5.46 44.67
C LYS A 546 22.66 -4.81 45.07
N GLU A 547 23.67 -5.60 45.44
CA GLU A 547 25.01 -5.14 45.86
C GLU A 547 24.98 -4.07 46.97
N LEU A 548 23.98 -4.15 47.87
CA LEU A 548 23.82 -3.20 48.97
C LEU A 548 24.93 -3.34 50.03
N PRO A 549 25.33 -2.23 50.71
CA PRO A 549 26.37 -2.28 51.74
C PRO A 549 26.04 -3.25 52.88
N ARG A 550 27.01 -4.10 53.24
CA ARG A 550 26.86 -5.11 54.31
C ARG A 550 27.16 -4.52 55.69
N PRO A 551 26.48 -4.95 56.76
CA PRO A 551 26.85 -4.60 58.13
C PRO A 551 28.23 -5.20 58.48
N GLY A 552 29.06 -4.44 59.21
CA GLY A 552 30.34 -4.93 59.70
C GLY A 552 30.18 -6.06 60.72
N LYS A 553 31.19 -6.94 60.84
CA LYS A 553 31.15 -8.16 61.69
C LYS A 553 30.75 -7.88 63.14
N GLU A 554 31.21 -6.77 63.70
CA GLU A 554 30.86 -6.30 65.06
C GLU A 554 29.36 -5.96 65.20
N SER A 555 28.76 -5.39 64.15
CA SER A 555 27.32 -5.10 64.11
C SER A 555 26.48 -6.36 64.04
N VAL A 556 26.99 -7.46 63.47
CA VAL A 556 26.29 -8.76 63.42
C VAL A 556 26.27 -9.39 64.82
N ALA A 557 27.38 -9.33 65.56
CA ALA A 557 27.44 -9.80 66.94
C ALA A 557 26.48 -9.03 67.87
N GLY A 558 26.40 -7.70 67.72
CA GLY A 558 25.43 -6.88 68.45
C GLY A 558 23.96 -7.13 68.05
N PHE A 559 23.71 -7.65 66.84
CA PHE A 559 22.37 -8.05 66.40
C PHE A 559 21.96 -9.41 66.99
N LEU A 560 22.86 -10.41 66.97
CA LEU A 560 22.67 -11.73 67.61
C LEU A 560 22.30 -11.60 69.10
N ALA A 561 23.06 -10.83 69.87
CA ALA A 561 22.76 -10.60 71.28
C ALA A 561 21.37 -9.97 71.52
N ARG A 562 20.83 -9.24 70.54
CA ARG A 562 19.48 -8.65 70.57
C ARG A 562 18.40 -9.63 70.14
N THR A 563 18.67 -10.53 69.18
CA THR A 563 17.71 -11.57 68.77
C THR A 563 17.48 -12.57 69.88
N ASP A 564 18.54 -12.99 70.57
CA ASP A 564 18.46 -14.00 71.62
C ASP A 564 17.68 -13.48 72.84
N ALA A 565 17.91 -12.21 73.21
CA ALA A 565 17.14 -11.52 74.24
C ALA A 565 15.65 -11.31 73.89
N ARG A 566 15.31 -11.26 72.59
CA ARG A 566 13.91 -11.20 72.10
C ARG A 566 13.25 -12.58 72.04
N LEU A 567 13.99 -13.62 71.66
CA LEU A 567 13.52 -15.01 71.63
C LEU A 567 13.24 -15.55 73.03
N ALA A 568 14.05 -15.17 74.01
CA ALA A 568 13.86 -15.47 75.44
C ALA A 568 12.71 -14.68 76.11
N ASN A 569 12.06 -13.76 75.40
CA ASN A 569 10.99 -12.93 75.94
C ASN A 569 9.63 -13.66 75.89
N SER A 570 8.83 -13.58 76.96
CA SER A 570 7.51 -14.21 77.05
C SER A 570 6.42 -13.52 76.21
N SER A 571 6.68 -12.31 75.71
CA SER A 571 5.74 -11.57 74.87
C SER A 571 5.76 -12.05 73.42
N ARG A 572 4.67 -12.72 73.00
CA ARG A 572 4.47 -13.23 71.62
C ARG A 572 4.93 -12.30 70.49
N PRO A 573 4.60 -10.98 70.45
CA PRO A 573 5.06 -10.12 69.37
C PRO A 573 6.59 -9.89 69.37
N LEU A 574 7.24 -9.84 70.54
CA LEU A 574 8.70 -9.71 70.64
C LEU A 574 9.39 -11.02 70.26
N GLN A 575 8.84 -12.16 70.66
CA GLN A 575 9.32 -13.49 70.26
C GLN A 575 9.18 -13.70 68.74
N ALA A 576 8.07 -13.27 68.15
CA ALA A 576 7.87 -13.31 66.69
C ALA A 576 8.86 -12.41 65.94
N GLN A 577 9.16 -11.21 66.46
CA GLN A 577 10.23 -10.36 65.91
C GLN A 577 11.60 -11.04 66.01
N GLY A 578 11.94 -11.64 67.17
CA GLY A 578 13.20 -12.37 67.35
C GLY A 578 13.36 -13.57 66.40
N LEU A 579 12.27 -14.26 66.05
CA LEU A 579 12.29 -15.34 65.05
C LEU A 579 12.60 -14.81 63.64
N VAL A 580 11.95 -13.71 63.22
CA VAL A 580 12.20 -13.07 61.91
C VAL A 580 13.62 -12.52 61.82
N GLU A 581 14.12 -11.91 62.90
CA GLU A 581 15.49 -11.37 62.92
C GLU A 581 16.56 -12.50 62.87
N ASN A 582 16.27 -13.67 63.45
CA ASN A 582 17.12 -14.86 63.34
C ASN A 582 17.07 -15.49 61.91
N GLU A 583 15.91 -15.50 61.27
CA GLU A 583 15.76 -15.90 59.86
C GLU A 583 16.61 -14.98 58.94
N VAL A 584 16.57 -13.66 59.16
CA VAL A 584 17.41 -12.68 58.44
C VAL A 584 18.91 -12.89 58.69
N LEU A 585 19.33 -13.20 59.93
CA LEU A 585 20.72 -13.52 60.25
C LEU A 585 21.23 -14.78 59.53
N SER A 586 20.45 -15.86 59.53
CA SER A 586 20.85 -17.10 58.87
C SER A 586 20.96 -16.95 57.35
N MET A 587 20.09 -16.14 56.75
CA MET A 587 20.19 -15.73 55.33
C MET A 587 21.45 -14.91 55.03
N LEU A 588 21.85 -13.98 55.91
CA LEU A 588 23.07 -13.18 55.72
C LEU A 588 24.34 -14.05 55.78
N ILE A 589 24.40 -14.97 56.75
CA ILE A 589 25.53 -15.93 56.89
C ILE A 589 25.61 -16.86 55.66
N ARG A 590 24.45 -17.27 55.11
CA ARG A 590 24.34 -18.07 53.88
C ARG A 590 24.84 -17.31 52.65
N ASP A 591 24.45 -16.05 52.48
CA ASP A 591 24.94 -15.19 51.38
C ASP A 591 26.46 -14.97 51.45
N ASP A 592 27.02 -14.71 52.63
CA ASP A 592 28.47 -14.57 52.85
C ASP A 592 29.22 -15.87 52.50
N ALA A 593 28.69 -17.03 52.90
CA ALA A 593 29.30 -18.33 52.59
C ALA A 593 29.30 -18.62 51.08
N VAL A 594 28.19 -18.37 50.38
CA VAL A 594 28.06 -18.56 48.92
C VAL A 594 29.01 -17.63 48.16
N LEU A 595 29.13 -16.37 48.56
CA LEU A 595 30.02 -15.41 47.88
C LEU A 595 31.50 -15.69 48.16
N THR A 596 31.87 -16.06 49.39
CA THR A 596 33.25 -16.45 49.72
C THR A 596 33.71 -17.68 48.92
N ALA A 597 32.79 -18.60 48.58
CA ALA A 597 33.05 -19.74 47.71
C ALA A 597 33.19 -19.37 46.23
N LEU A 598 32.48 -18.32 45.76
CA LEU A 598 32.56 -17.79 44.40
C LEU A 598 33.81 -16.92 44.15
N GLU A 599 34.33 -16.23 45.17
CA GLU A 599 35.44 -15.26 45.02
C GLU A 599 36.84 -15.88 44.99
N LYS A 600 37.09 -16.92 45.80
CA LYS A 600 38.38 -17.63 45.77
C LYS A 600 38.42 -18.51 44.52
N GLY A 601 39.49 -18.51 43.73
CA GLY A 601 39.62 -19.38 42.54
C GLY A 601 40.26 -20.74 42.83
N SER A 602 39.57 -21.85 42.50
CA SER A 602 40.08 -23.25 42.56
C SER A 602 39.11 -24.19 41.80
N SER A 603 39.44 -25.48 41.69
CA SER A 603 38.77 -26.48 40.83
C SER A 603 37.26 -26.67 41.11
N ASP A 604 36.50 -26.88 40.03
CA ASP A 604 35.05 -26.64 39.95
C ASP A 604 34.17 -27.78 40.53
N SER A 605 34.62 -29.03 40.49
CA SER A 605 33.86 -30.21 40.94
C SER A 605 33.49 -30.16 42.43
N ASP A 606 34.51 -30.03 43.26
CA ASP A 606 34.41 -30.23 44.71
C ASP A 606 33.66 -29.07 45.37
N ARG A 607 33.65 -27.91 44.69
CA ARG A 607 32.92 -26.70 45.06
C ARG A 607 31.43 -26.85 44.86
N VAL A 608 31.01 -27.38 43.71
CA VAL A 608 29.61 -27.69 43.44
C VAL A 608 29.12 -28.75 44.44
N GLN A 609 29.95 -29.74 44.77
CA GLN A 609 29.60 -30.74 45.80
C GLN A 609 29.53 -30.15 47.22
N PHE A 610 30.49 -29.33 47.65
CA PHE A 610 30.46 -28.70 48.98
C PHE A 610 29.30 -27.71 49.12
N ALA A 611 29.07 -26.87 48.11
CA ALA A 611 27.92 -25.97 48.07
C ALA A 611 26.60 -26.75 48.07
N ALA A 612 26.47 -27.80 47.25
CA ALA A 612 25.27 -28.65 47.25
C ALA A 612 25.05 -29.33 48.61
N GLY A 613 26.10 -29.82 49.28
CA GLY A 613 26.02 -30.42 50.61
C GLY A 613 25.51 -29.46 51.69
N VAL A 614 25.94 -28.20 51.65
CA VAL A 614 25.47 -27.14 52.56
C VAL A 614 24.04 -26.66 52.20
N LEU A 615 23.65 -26.73 50.91
CA LEU A 615 22.32 -26.31 50.45
C LEU A 615 21.24 -27.38 50.65
N ALA A 616 21.58 -28.66 50.51
CA ALA A 616 20.64 -29.79 50.53
C ALA A 616 19.93 -29.97 51.88
N THR A 617 20.62 -29.69 52.99
CA THR A 617 20.09 -29.91 54.36
C THR A 617 19.10 -28.86 54.83
N GLY A 618 18.95 -27.73 54.12
CA GLY A 618 17.99 -26.67 54.48
C GLY A 618 16.91 -26.39 53.42
N ALA A 619 17.22 -26.53 52.13
CA ALA A 619 16.34 -26.03 51.06
C ALA A 619 14.98 -26.74 50.97
N GLU A 620 14.93 -28.06 51.17
CA GLU A 620 13.66 -28.80 51.20
C GLU A 620 12.81 -28.42 52.42
N ASP A 621 13.47 -28.19 53.55
CA ASP A 621 12.84 -27.92 54.83
C ASP A 621 12.15 -26.54 54.83
N ASP A 622 12.79 -25.53 54.25
CA ASP A 622 12.25 -24.15 54.18
C ASP A 622 11.10 -24.01 53.17
N VAL A 623 11.17 -24.68 52.02
CA VAL A 623 10.04 -24.77 51.08
C VAL A 623 8.84 -25.45 51.74
N ASN A 624 9.08 -26.51 52.53
CA ASN A 624 8.03 -27.20 53.28
C ASN A 624 7.46 -26.33 54.43
N LYS A 625 8.28 -25.59 55.17
CA LYS A 625 7.84 -24.59 56.17
C LYS A 625 6.95 -23.52 55.53
N ILE A 626 7.38 -22.92 54.41
CA ILE A 626 6.63 -21.90 53.67
C ILE A 626 5.30 -22.46 53.16
N ASN A 627 5.28 -23.69 52.63
CA ASN A 627 4.04 -24.33 52.17
C ASN A 627 3.10 -24.71 53.33
N ARG A 628 3.64 -25.06 54.51
CA ARG A 628 2.88 -25.30 55.74
C ARG A 628 2.28 -24.01 56.29
N ALA A 629 3.04 -22.91 56.32
CA ALA A 629 2.56 -21.58 56.71
C ALA A 629 1.47 -21.08 55.76
N LYS A 630 1.65 -21.22 54.43
CA LYS A 630 0.62 -20.92 53.43
C LYS A 630 -0.64 -21.77 53.60
N LYS A 631 -0.51 -23.05 53.98
CA LYS A 631 -1.67 -23.91 54.32
C LYS A 631 -2.41 -23.41 55.56
N LEU A 632 -1.71 -22.97 56.61
CA LEU A 632 -2.32 -22.42 57.82
C LEU A 632 -3.05 -21.11 57.51
N VAL A 633 -2.37 -20.10 56.94
CA VAL A 633 -2.99 -18.83 56.56
C VAL A 633 -4.20 -19.03 55.63
N LYS A 634 -4.14 -19.97 54.68
CA LYS A 634 -5.28 -20.28 53.79
C LYS A 634 -6.42 -21.02 54.51
N LYS A 635 -6.13 -21.78 55.57
CA LYS A 635 -7.15 -22.38 56.44
C LYS A 635 -7.81 -21.29 57.27
N ASP A 636 -7.03 -20.47 57.96
CA ASP A 636 -7.52 -19.42 58.87
C ASP A 636 -8.37 -18.37 58.11
N LEU A 637 -7.93 -17.98 56.90
CA LEU A 637 -8.72 -17.14 55.99
C LEU A 637 -9.99 -17.85 55.50
N GLY A 638 -9.92 -19.15 55.22
CA GLY A 638 -11.08 -19.96 54.81
C GLY A 638 -12.10 -20.17 55.92
N ASP A 639 -11.66 -20.22 57.18
CA ASP A 639 -12.52 -20.31 58.36
C ASP A 639 -13.14 -18.93 58.69
N LEU A 640 -12.41 -17.82 58.46
CA LEU A 640 -12.95 -16.45 58.54
C LEU A 640 -14.01 -16.14 57.46
N VAL A 641 -13.84 -16.66 56.24
CA VAL A 641 -14.85 -16.53 55.16
C VAL A 641 -16.15 -17.27 55.52
N LYS A 642 -16.06 -18.44 56.19
CA LYS A 642 -17.25 -19.18 56.66
C LYS A 642 -18.04 -18.43 57.74
N THR A 643 -17.37 -17.68 58.62
CA THR A 643 -18.05 -16.93 59.70
C THR A 643 -18.65 -15.61 59.23
N THR A 644 -18.22 -15.08 58.09
CA THR A 644 -18.66 -13.77 57.57
C THR A 644 -19.59 -13.85 56.36
N ASN A 645 -19.58 -14.97 55.61
CA ASN A 645 -20.41 -15.19 54.41
C ASN A 645 -20.28 -14.08 53.33
N VAL A 646 -19.07 -13.51 53.20
CA VAL A 646 -18.71 -12.57 52.13
C VAL A 646 -17.66 -13.22 51.24
N ASP A 647 -17.78 -13.03 49.93
CA ASP A 647 -16.88 -13.64 48.94
C ASP A 647 -15.42 -13.23 49.20
N ALA A 648 -14.50 -14.20 49.19
CA ALA A 648 -13.12 -14.01 49.62
C ALA A 648 -12.38 -12.94 48.78
N ALA A 649 -12.75 -12.77 47.51
CA ALA A 649 -12.21 -11.72 46.67
C ALA A 649 -12.69 -10.32 47.08
N VAL A 650 -13.92 -10.20 47.59
CA VAL A 650 -14.47 -8.94 48.12
C VAL A 650 -13.79 -8.62 49.46
N VAL A 651 -13.71 -9.58 50.39
CA VAL A 651 -13.03 -9.41 51.68
C VAL A 651 -11.55 -9.03 51.50
N ILE A 652 -10.84 -9.67 50.56
CA ILE A 652 -9.46 -9.28 50.22
C ILE A 652 -9.44 -7.86 49.63
N SER A 653 -10.38 -7.50 48.75
CA SER A 653 -10.44 -6.13 48.21
C SER A 653 -10.73 -5.08 49.29
N GLU A 654 -11.49 -5.42 50.33
CA GLU A 654 -11.87 -4.51 51.40
C GLU A 654 -10.79 -4.41 52.48
N LEU A 655 -10.11 -5.50 52.79
CA LEU A 655 -8.85 -5.48 53.53
C LEU A 655 -7.77 -4.70 52.77
N GLU A 656 -7.65 -4.84 51.44
CA GLU A 656 -6.75 -4.02 50.62
C GLU A 656 -7.15 -2.52 50.58
N LYS A 657 -8.44 -2.19 50.77
CA LYS A 657 -8.96 -0.81 50.91
C LYS A 657 -8.87 -0.24 52.33
N SER A 658 -8.78 -1.09 53.36
CA SER A 658 -8.64 -0.67 54.77
C SER A 658 -7.21 -0.75 55.30
N THR A 659 -6.33 -1.51 54.62
CA THR A 659 -4.86 -1.47 54.81
C THR A 659 -4.18 -0.47 53.88
N LEU A 660 -4.90 0.06 52.88
CA LEU A 660 -4.68 1.44 52.46
C LEU A 660 -4.86 2.31 53.71
N VAL A 661 -3.76 2.88 54.19
CA VAL A 661 -3.74 3.82 55.32
C VAL A 661 -4.73 4.93 55.00
N LYS A 662 -5.82 5.01 55.78
CA LYS A 662 -6.60 6.23 55.85
C LYS A 662 -5.65 7.31 56.36
N LEU A 663 -5.37 8.29 55.51
CA LEU A 663 -5.13 9.64 55.99
C LEU A 663 -6.43 10.05 56.70
N ASP A 664 -6.49 9.81 58.00
CA ASP A 664 -7.55 10.34 58.85
C ASP A 664 -7.45 11.86 58.76
N SER A 665 -8.37 12.45 58.00
CA SER A 665 -8.48 13.90 57.80
C SER A 665 -8.75 14.67 59.09
N ASN A 666 -8.93 13.97 60.22
CA ASN A 666 -9.07 14.49 61.57
C ASN A 666 -8.22 13.71 62.59
N LYS A 667 -6.88 13.75 62.47
CA LYS A 667 -5.97 14.06 63.59
C LYS A 667 -4.52 14.27 63.13
N ASN A 668 -3.91 15.33 63.66
CA ASN A 668 -2.48 15.65 63.67
C ASN A 668 -1.70 15.36 62.37
N ALA A 669 -1.58 16.38 61.52
CA ALA A 669 -0.62 16.38 60.42
C ALA A 669 0.83 16.53 60.96
N GLU A 670 1.38 15.44 61.48
CA GLU A 670 2.84 15.29 61.57
C GLU A 670 3.41 15.32 60.14
N ALA A 671 4.53 16.03 59.96
CA ALA A 671 5.08 16.28 58.64
C ALA A 671 5.70 14.99 58.05
N ILE A 672 4.92 14.26 57.26
CA ILE A 672 5.38 13.11 56.47
C ILE A 672 6.64 13.52 55.72
N SER A 673 7.76 12.88 56.01
CA SER A 673 9.03 13.24 55.37
C SER A 673 8.97 12.97 53.88
N LYS A 674 9.73 13.77 53.10
CA LYS A 674 9.81 13.63 51.65
C LYS A 674 10.16 12.20 51.24
N ASP A 675 11.06 11.57 51.99
CA ASP A 675 11.57 10.23 51.73
C ASP A 675 10.45 9.17 51.87
N GLN A 676 9.63 9.26 52.92
CA GLN A 676 8.45 8.39 53.09
C GLN A 676 7.41 8.60 51.98
N LEU A 677 7.28 9.84 51.49
CA LEU A 677 6.40 10.18 50.37
C LEU A 677 6.94 9.60 49.04
N GLU A 678 8.26 9.52 48.87
CA GLU A 678 8.91 8.86 47.74
C GLU A 678 8.80 7.32 47.84
N ASP A 679 8.95 6.73 49.03
CA ASP A 679 8.68 5.30 49.29
C ASP A 679 7.23 4.93 48.90
N PHE A 680 6.23 5.73 49.32
CA PHE A 680 4.83 5.50 48.95
C PHE A 680 4.59 5.61 47.44
N VAL A 681 5.26 6.55 46.75
CA VAL A 681 5.17 6.65 45.29
C VAL A 681 5.81 5.44 44.61
N GLU A 682 6.94 4.93 45.09
CA GLU A 682 7.56 3.72 44.53
C GLU A 682 6.67 2.49 44.73
N ILE A 683 6.11 2.29 45.94
CA ILE A 683 5.16 1.20 46.25
C ILE A 683 3.92 1.27 45.33
N LEU A 684 3.33 2.44 45.15
CA LEU A 684 2.19 2.64 44.26
C LEU A 684 2.57 2.41 42.79
N SER A 685 3.77 2.81 42.37
CA SER A 685 4.27 2.57 41.00
C SER A 685 4.48 1.08 40.73
N SER A 686 4.99 0.33 41.71
CA SER A 686 5.19 -1.13 41.65
C SER A 686 3.86 -1.87 41.57
N ARG A 687 2.88 -1.52 42.44
CA ARG A 687 1.52 -2.08 42.38
C ARG A 687 0.77 -1.71 41.10
N LEU A 688 1.05 -0.54 40.51
CA LEU A 688 0.56 -0.15 39.18
C LEU A 688 1.23 -0.96 38.05
N GLN A 689 2.49 -1.33 38.18
CA GLN A 689 3.20 -2.19 37.23
C GLN A 689 2.71 -3.65 37.30
N ASP A 690 2.50 -4.17 38.51
CA ASP A 690 1.92 -5.49 38.73
C ASP A 690 0.49 -5.60 38.20
N THR A 691 -0.37 -4.62 38.47
CA THR A 691 -1.74 -4.58 37.93
C THR A 691 -1.75 -4.47 36.40
N LYS A 692 -0.89 -3.65 35.79
CA LYS A 692 -0.68 -3.64 34.32
C LYS A 692 -0.22 -5.01 33.80
N SER A 693 0.64 -5.72 34.52
CA SER A 693 1.08 -7.08 34.13
C SER A 693 -0.05 -8.10 34.20
N ARG A 694 -0.93 -8.00 35.23
CA ARG A 694 -2.12 -8.85 35.40
C ARG A 694 -3.14 -8.59 34.30
N VAL A 695 -3.45 -7.33 34.00
CA VAL A 695 -4.32 -6.94 32.88
C VAL A 695 -3.78 -7.52 31.57
N LYS A 696 -2.51 -7.27 31.23
CA LYS A 696 -1.88 -7.83 30.01
C LYS A 696 -1.97 -9.37 29.91
N ARG A 697 -1.89 -10.10 31.03
CA ARG A 697 -2.08 -11.57 31.05
C ARG A 697 -3.55 -11.96 30.87
N MET A 698 -4.49 -11.18 31.40
CA MET A 698 -5.92 -11.39 31.20
C MET A 698 -6.32 -11.07 29.75
N ASP A 699 -5.84 -9.96 29.17
CA ASP A 699 -6.03 -9.59 27.77
C ASP A 699 -5.57 -10.73 26.85
N GLN A 700 -4.35 -11.25 27.05
CA GLN A 700 -3.81 -12.38 26.28
C GLN A 700 -4.59 -13.69 26.44
N HIS A 701 -5.40 -13.85 27.48
CA HIS A 701 -6.29 -14.99 27.69
C HIS A 701 -7.70 -14.75 27.13
N LEU A 702 -8.19 -13.50 27.19
CA LEU A 702 -9.39 -13.05 26.49
C LEU A 702 -9.20 -13.18 24.98
N ASP A 703 -8.14 -12.61 24.40
CA ASP A 703 -7.71 -12.78 23.00
C ASP A 703 -7.82 -14.24 22.51
N LYS A 704 -7.35 -15.19 23.32
CA LYS A 704 -7.36 -16.63 23.00
C LYS A 704 -8.74 -17.26 23.12
N ARG A 705 -9.55 -16.81 24.08
CA ARG A 705 -10.95 -17.24 24.21
C ARG A 705 -11.81 -16.65 23.11
N GLU A 706 -11.71 -15.36 22.85
CA GLU A 706 -12.42 -14.63 21.80
C GLU A 706 -12.16 -15.24 20.43
N LYS A 707 -10.89 -15.49 20.05
CA LYS A 707 -10.55 -16.15 18.79
C LYS A 707 -11.08 -17.60 18.71
N LYS A 708 -11.18 -18.32 19.84
CA LYS A 708 -11.77 -19.66 19.90
C LYS A 708 -13.30 -19.62 19.85
N THR A 709 -13.95 -18.63 20.45
CA THR A 709 -15.40 -18.42 20.30
C THR A 709 -15.74 -17.90 18.92
N GLU A 710 -14.91 -17.06 18.31
CA GLU A 710 -15.11 -16.59 16.94
C GLU A 710 -15.07 -17.76 15.95
N THR A 711 -14.03 -18.60 15.98
CA THR A 711 -13.94 -19.73 15.04
C THR A 711 -15.09 -20.73 15.18
N LEU A 712 -15.63 -20.92 16.40
CA LEU A 712 -16.78 -21.80 16.65
C LEU A 712 -18.13 -21.14 16.31
N TYR A 713 -18.37 -19.90 16.75
CA TYR A 713 -19.66 -19.23 16.63
C TYR A 713 -19.85 -18.47 15.32
N ARG A 714 -18.79 -18.01 14.62
CA ARG A 714 -18.92 -17.24 13.37
C ARG A 714 -19.68 -17.99 12.26
N GLY A 715 -19.63 -19.32 12.26
CA GLY A 715 -20.47 -20.15 11.37
C GLY A 715 -21.95 -20.16 11.77
N TYR A 716 -22.24 -20.20 13.07
CA TYR A 716 -23.60 -20.14 13.61
C TYR A 716 -24.21 -18.74 13.52
N VAL A 717 -23.45 -17.68 13.78
CA VAL A 717 -23.88 -16.28 13.61
C VAL A 717 -24.28 -16.03 12.16
N LYS A 718 -23.44 -16.38 11.18
CA LYS A 718 -23.79 -16.26 9.76
C LYS A 718 -25.03 -17.05 9.35
N ARG A 719 -25.25 -18.23 9.95
CA ARG A 719 -26.45 -19.03 9.71
C ARG A 719 -27.69 -18.36 10.32
N TRP A 720 -27.57 -17.79 11.52
CA TRP A 720 -28.64 -17.04 12.17
C TRP A 720 -28.96 -15.73 11.44
N GLU A 721 -27.95 -14.96 11.02
CA GLU A 721 -28.10 -13.76 10.18
C GLU A 721 -28.89 -14.09 8.91
N LYS A 722 -28.49 -15.15 8.20
CA LYS A 722 -29.20 -15.62 7.00
C LYS A 722 -30.64 -16.04 7.31
N LEU A 723 -30.86 -16.94 8.29
CA LEU A 723 -32.20 -17.42 8.63
C LEU A 723 -33.12 -16.31 9.16
N SER A 724 -32.57 -15.29 9.82
CA SER A 724 -33.33 -14.12 10.28
C SER A 724 -33.69 -13.19 9.12
N GLY A 725 -32.88 -13.14 8.05
CA GLY A 725 -33.22 -12.47 6.80
C GLY A 725 -34.35 -13.20 6.08
N GLU A 726 -34.18 -14.50 5.79
CA GLU A 726 -35.20 -15.35 5.14
C GLU A 726 -36.55 -15.34 5.91
N LEU A 727 -36.50 -15.29 7.24
CA LEU A 727 -37.70 -15.16 8.08
C LEU A 727 -38.36 -13.78 7.99
N SER A 728 -37.58 -12.69 7.87
CA SER A 728 -38.13 -11.34 7.70
C SER A 728 -38.79 -11.20 6.33
N GLU A 729 -38.11 -11.63 5.28
CA GLU A 729 -38.61 -11.62 3.90
C GLU A 729 -39.93 -12.40 3.80
N ALA A 730 -40.01 -13.59 4.43
CA ALA A 730 -41.25 -14.38 4.49
C ALA A 730 -42.38 -13.71 5.30
N PHE A 731 -42.08 -12.87 6.31
CA PHE A 731 -43.10 -12.09 7.02
C PHE A 731 -43.60 -10.91 6.20
N ASP A 732 -42.71 -10.24 5.45
CA ASP A 732 -43.08 -9.14 4.56
C ASP A 732 -43.92 -9.64 3.37
N GLU A 733 -43.54 -10.77 2.75
CA GLU A 733 -44.35 -11.46 1.73
C GLU A 733 -45.75 -11.86 2.27
N LEU A 734 -45.82 -12.39 3.49
CA LEU A 734 -47.09 -12.76 4.13
C LEU A 734 -47.97 -11.53 4.41
N GLY A 735 -47.35 -10.39 4.72
CA GLY A 735 -48.00 -9.08 4.78
C GLY A 735 -48.63 -8.69 3.45
N GLU A 736 -47.83 -8.64 2.38
CA GLU A 736 -48.32 -8.33 1.03
C GLU A 736 -49.43 -9.28 0.57
N VAL A 737 -49.29 -10.59 0.80
CA VAL A 737 -50.30 -11.59 0.40
C VAL A 737 -51.62 -11.39 1.18
N ARG A 738 -51.56 -11.01 2.46
CA ARG A 738 -52.76 -10.68 3.24
C ARG A 738 -53.46 -9.43 2.72
N GLU A 739 -52.72 -8.37 2.38
CA GLU A 739 -53.29 -7.16 1.79
C GLU A 739 -53.89 -7.43 0.41
N LYS A 740 -53.18 -8.16 -0.46
CA LYS A 740 -53.68 -8.58 -1.78
C LYS A 740 -54.96 -9.41 -1.65
N LEU A 741 -55.01 -10.37 -0.72
CA LEU A 741 -56.21 -11.17 -0.44
C LEU A 741 -57.39 -10.28 -0.03
N HIS A 742 -57.20 -9.35 0.90
CA HIS A 742 -58.28 -8.45 1.33
C HIS A 742 -58.78 -7.54 0.19
N CYS A 743 -57.85 -7.03 -0.63
CA CYS A 743 -58.19 -6.28 -1.84
C CYS A 743 -58.96 -7.12 -2.86
N PHE A 744 -58.62 -8.40 -3.05
CA PHE A 744 -59.35 -9.29 -3.94
C PHE A 744 -60.73 -9.70 -3.39
N GLU A 745 -60.88 -9.88 -2.07
CA GLU A 745 -62.20 -10.07 -1.45
C GLU A 745 -63.11 -8.86 -1.71
N LYS A 746 -62.59 -7.64 -1.53
CA LYS A 746 -63.34 -6.40 -1.78
C LYS A 746 -63.61 -6.14 -3.26
N LEU A 747 -62.69 -6.50 -4.15
CA LEU A 747 -62.93 -6.48 -5.59
C LEU A 747 -64.02 -7.48 -5.98
N ARG A 748 -64.02 -8.70 -5.43
CA ARG A 748 -65.09 -9.68 -5.68
C ARG A 748 -66.44 -9.19 -5.18
N GLU A 749 -66.51 -8.69 -3.94
CA GLU A 749 -67.72 -8.07 -3.39
C GLU A 749 -68.28 -6.91 -4.24
N ASN A 750 -67.44 -6.23 -5.02
CA ASN A 750 -67.85 -5.14 -5.90
C ASN A 750 -68.26 -5.66 -7.29
N GLU A 751 -67.51 -6.61 -7.86
CA GLU A 751 -67.84 -7.22 -9.15
C GLU A 751 -69.11 -8.08 -9.07
N ASP A 752 -69.33 -8.79 -7.95
CA ASP A 752 -70.56 -9.52 -7.62
C ASP A 752 -71.81 -8.58 -7.62
N LYS A 753 -71.62 -7.28 -7.37
CA LYS A 753 -72.68 -6.24 -7.44
C LYS A 753 -72.78 -5.57 -8.81
N ALA A 754 -71.64 -5.33 -9.48
CA ALA A 754 -71.58 -4.62 -10.77
C ALA A 754 -71.92 -5.50 -11.98
N ALA A 755 -71.67 -6.81 -11.92
CA ALA A 755 -72.04 -7.76 -12.95
C ALA A 755 -73.56 -7.82 -13.25
N PRO A 756 -74.46 -7.99 -12.25
CA PRO A 756 -75.90 -8.01 -12.52
C PRO A 756 -76.44 -6.66 -13.00
N GLN A 757 -75.85 -5.53 -12.59
CA GLN A 757 -76.24 -4.20 -13.08
C GLN A 757 -75.93 -4.05 -14.57
N ARG A 758 -74.67 -4.25 -14.99
CA ARG A 758 -74.27 -4.19 -16.41
C ARG A 758 -75.10 -5.14 -17.30
N LEU A 759 -75.47 -6.30 -16.77
CA LEU A 759 -76.30 -7.29 -17.48
C LEU A 759 -77.79 -6.89 -17.54
N ALA A 760 -78.30 -6.13 -16.56
CA ALA A 760 -79.62 -5.52 -16.63
C ALA A 760 -79.64 -4.35 -17.63
N ASP A 761 -78.63 -3.48 -17.60
CA ASP A 761 -78.48 -2.36 -18.53
C ASP A 761 -78.39 -2.85 -19.98
N ALA A 762 -77.55 -3.86 -20.25
CA ALA A 762 -77.42 -4.48 -21.57
C ALA A 762 -78.74 -5.13 -22.05
N LYS A 763 -79.53 -5.73 -21.15
CA LYS A 763 -80.86 -6.27 -21.47
C LYS A 763 -81.87 -5.17 -21.78
N ALA A 764 -81.84 -4.05 -21.05
CA ALA A 764 -82.73 -2.91 -21.30
C ALA A 764 -82.43 -2.25 -22.67
N LEU A 765 -81.15 -2.08 -23.00
CA LEU A 765 -80.73 -1.59 -24.32
C LEU A 765 -81.14 -2.56 -25.44
N PHE A 766 -80.93 -3.87 -25.25
CA PHE A 766 -81.34 -4.88 -26.22
C PHE A 766 -82.86 -4.92 -26.43
N ALA A 767 -83.66 -4.77 -25.36
CA ALA A 767 -85.11 -4.70 -25.45
C ALA A 767 -85.56 -3.48 -26.27
N GLY A 768 -85.02 -2.28 -25.98
CA GLY A 768 -85.36 -1.06 -26.71
C GLY A 768 -85.00 -1.09 -28.20
N GLU A 769 -83.85 -1.65 -28.57
CA GLU A 769 -83.50 -1.84 -29.98
C GLU A 769 -84.35 -2.96 -30.64
N SER A 770 -84.75 -4.00 -29.92
CA SER A 770 -85.65 -5.05 -30.45
C SER A 770 -87.08 -4.55 -30.67
N GLU A 771 -87.62 -3.71 -29.77
CA GLU A 771 -88.90 -3.02 -29.96
C GLU A 771 -88.84 -2.09 -31.17
N ARG A 772 -87.74 -1.34 -31.32
CA ARG A 772 -87.50 -0.46 -32.46
C ARG A 772 -87.37 -1.22 -33.78
N GLU A 773 -86.71 -2.37 -33.79
CA GLU A 773 -86.63 -3.24 -34.95
C GLU A 773 -88.03 -3.75 -35.34
N ALA A 774 -88.82 -4.24 -34.38
CA ALA A 774 -90.17 -4.71 -34.61
C ALA A 774 -91.10 -3.61 -35.17
N GLU A 775 -90.99 -2.37 -34.66
CA GLU A 775 -91.68 -1.20 -35.23
C GLU A 775 -91.29 -0.95 -36.69
N LEU A 776 -89.99 -0.98 -37.02
CA LEU A 776 -89.50 -0.73 -38.36
C LEU A 776 -89.92 -1.85 -39.33
N GLN A 777 -89.87 -3.11 -38.91
CA GLN A 777 -90.38 -4.24 -39.68
C GLN A 777 -91.90 -4.13 -39.92
N ALA A 778 -92.67 -3.72 -38.91
CA ALA A 778 -94.12 -3.52 -39.05
C ALA A 778 -94.46 -2.37 -40.02
N ARG A 779 -93.73 -1.25 -39.96
CA ARG A 779 -93.85 -0.13 -40.92
C ARG A 779 -93.47 -0.55 -42.34
N TYR A 780 -92.41 -1.34 -42.50
CA TYR A 780 -92.01 -1.88 -43.81
C TYR A 780 -93.06 -2.83 -44.38
N LYS A 781 -93.65 -3.70 -43.54
CA LYS A 781 -94.75 -4.57 -43.97
C LYS A 781 -95.97 -3.75 -44.44
N GLY A 782 -96.33 -2.70 -43.72
CA GLY A 782 -97.41 -1.78 -44.12
C GLY A 782 -97.14 -0.99 -45.42
N LEU A 783 -95.90 -0.99 -45.92
CA LEU A 783 -95.51 -0.46 -47.24
C LEU A 783 -95.49 -1.53 -48.35
N VAL A 784 -95.71 -2.80 -48.01
CA VAL A 784 -95.81 -3.94 -48.94
C VAL A 784 -97.25 -4.44 -49.05
N ASP A 785 -98.04 -4.28 -47.99
CA ASP A 785 -99.48 -4.60 -47.96
C ASP A 785 -100.37 -3.47 -48.58
N ALA A 786 -99.78 -2.44 -49.22
CA ALA A 786 -100.42 -1.22 -49.72
C ALA A 786 -100.04 -0.86 -51.17
#